data_AF-A0A1L8FHK7-F1
#
_entry.id   AF-A0A1L8FHK7-F1
#
_cell.length_a   1.000
_cell.length_b   1.000
_cell.length_c   1.000
_cell.angle_alpha   90.00
_cell.angle_beta   90.00
_cell.angle_gamma   90.00
#
_symmetry.space_group_name_H-M   'P 1'
#
loop_
_entity.id
_entity.type
_entity.pdbx_description
1 polymer ?
#
loop_
_entity_poly.entity_id
_entity_poly.type
_entity_poly.pdbx_seq_one_letter_code
_entity_poly.pdbx_strand_id
1 'polypeptide(L)'
;MTQRSVSISHQGPTYDVCVVGQELTLDIYRSVPSGAESFEILRTPLIDISLIYNENHIEKAQKGQKVALYKSPQIVMSCSEASDELNDSKVKVYYYGKEDSPLGKSLLYLTCIHVSLDADVNRTGAVSRGSKDKGSWMWGPDGRGAILLVNCDQDRDGSGGTDSTDVGGPNAADIKDMSPMVLTVKGPKKIFKFHQVILQIPSSQATKVRVYHKGESGYLRVLGGAKLSYEVQRGDNSEMGFFVEGLDFPDVDFPGLVHITVSLQRISDSHELFAEKVAFRLTPWIMTPNTQKPLEVYVCSVQDNGQFLKELVAFVKKAQCQLNICPEFENFGDRWMQDEMEFGYIEAPHKRFPVVLDSPRNRGLKEIPFNKILGRDFGYVTREPEHKADVSDLDCFGNLEVSPPVKSKGKNYPLGRILIGGPVADSDHSPTITRRMSKVMKDFLVAQLVQCPVELYSDWLLVGHIDEFMSFVPAPDKKGFRLLLASPNVCLELLREKEREGYGGSIMFEGLDIVPYSITEILSDDNVLEGSAYAQKCIDQNRDIMKEELGLSEEDILDIPALFKLVPDYKAEPFFPNMVNLLVLGQFLGIPKPFGPKIDGKCCLEQKVCSLLEPLGLDCTFIDDFGPYHQHAGEVHCGTNVIRKPFSDKWWNCLP
;
A
#
# COMPACT_ATOMS: atom_id res chain seq x y z
N MET A 1 18.63 -4.71 24.67
CA MET A 1 19.88 -3.96 24.92
C MET A 1 20.53 -4.54 26.16
N THR A 2 21.85 -4.69 26.16
CA THR A 2 22.60 -5.00 27.38
C THR A 2 22.36 -3.88 28.40
N GLN A 3 21.97 -4.26 29.60
CA GLN A 3 21.75 -3.30 30.69
C GLN A 3 23.07 -2.58 30.99
N ARG A 4 23.07 -1.24 30.88
CA ARG A 4 24.28 -0.44 31.08
C ARG A 4 24.73 -0.55 32.55
N SER A 5 26.02 -0.76 32.77
CA SER A 5 26.60 -0.93 34.11
C SER A 5 27.52 0.24 34.47
N VAL A 6 27.43 0.69 35.72
CA VAL A 6 28.23 1.77 36.29
C VAL A 6 29.04 1.23 37.46
N SER A 7 30.37 1.31 37.38
CA SER A 7 31.26 0.91 38.47
C SER A 7 31.60 2.11 39.36
N ILE A 8 31.56 1.90 40.68
CA ILE A 8 31.92 2.91 41.67
C ILE A 8 33.22 2.54 42.40
N SER A 9 33.92 3.55 42.91
CA SER A 9 35.19 3.39 43.62
C SER A 9 35.16 4.09 44.97
N HIS A 10 35.86 3.52 45.96
CA HIS A 10 36.09 4.20 47.25
C HIS A 10 37.20 5.26 47.14
N GLN A 11 37.93 5.31 46.02
CA GLN A 11 39.03 6.27 45.79
C GLN A 11 38.53 7.67 45.41
N GLY A 12 37.30 7.81 44.94
CA GLY A 12 36.73 9.10 44.53
C GLY A 12 35.29 8.98 44.03
N PRO A 13 34.56 10.10 43.92
CA PRO A 13 33.18 10.09 43.44
C PRO A 13 33.10 9.75 41.94
N THR A 14 32.11 8.95 41.56
CA THR A 14 31.73 8.67 40.17
C THR A 14 30.59 9.59 39.75
N TYR A 15 30.56 10.00 38.48
CA TYR A 15 29.50 10.82 37.89
C TYR A 15 28.93 10.11 36.67
N ASP A 16 27.60 10.02 36.57
CA ASP A 16 26.96 9.38 35.43
C ASP A 16 25.55 9.95 35.14
N VAL A 17 24.96 9.51 34.04
CA VAL A 17 23.61 9.82 33.58
C VAL A 17 22.72 8.59 33.70
N CYS A 18 21.48 8.81 34.14
CA CYS A 18 20.42 7.81 34.12
C CYS A 18 19.28 8.31 33.22
N VAL A 19 18.88 7.50 32.22
CA VAL A 19 17.71 7.85 31.41
C VAL A 19 16.44 7.37 32.10
N VAL A 20 15.43 8.24 32.18
CA VAL A 20 14.14 7.93 32.82
C VAL A 20 13.52 6.68 32.19
N GLY A 21 13.12 5.73 33.03
CA GLY A 21 12.57 4.44 32.60
C GLY A 21 13.60 3.40 32.14
N GLN A 22 14.89 3.75 32.07
CA GLN A 22 15.97 2.78 31.82
C GLN A 22 16.51 2.23 33.16
N GLU A 23 16.84 0.95 33.17
CA GLU A 23 17.54 0.33 34.28
C GLU A 23 19.06 0.36 34.09
N LEU A 24 19.79 0.67 35.17
CA LEU A 24 21.25 0.68 35.25
C LEU A 24 21.73 -0.33 36.29
N THR A 25 22.71 -1.16 35.96
CA THR A 25 23.38 -1.98 36.97
C THR A 25 24.45 -1.16 37.70
N LEU A 26 24.51 -1.27 39.02
CA LEU A 26 25.54 -0.67 39.86
C LEU A 26 26.56 -1.74 40.28
N ASP A 27 27.80 -1.62 39.82
CA ASP A 27 28.89 -2.50 40.24
C ASP A 27 29.65 -1.89 41.42
N ILE A 28 29.42 -2.47 42.59
CA ILE A 28 30.07 -2.09 43.86
C ILE A 28 31.26 -2.99 44.20
N TYR A 29 31.53 -4.03 43.40
CA TYR A 29 32.39 -5.16 43.77
C TYR A 29 33.84 -4.96 43.31
N ARG A 30 34.08 -4.13 42.29
CA ARG A 30 35.45 -3.85 41.78
C ARG A 30 36.33 -3.08 42.75
N SER A 31 35.75 -2.39 43.72
CA SER A 31 36.46 -1.45 44.60
C SER A 31 35.99 -1.59 46.04
N VAL A 32 35.95 -2.82 46.54
CA VAL A 32 35.56 -3.12 47.93
C VAL A 32 36.74 -2.86 48.87
N PRO A 33 36.58 -2.07 49.96
CA PRO A 33 37.61 -1.88 50.96
C PRO A 33 38.05 -3.20 51.60
N SER A 34 39.33 -3.33 51.93
CA SER A 34 39.85 -4.52 52.60
C SER A 34 39.15 -4.72 53.95
N GLY A 35 38.70 -5.96 54.22
CA GLY A 35 38.01 -6.33 55.46
C GLY A 35 36.49 -6.07 55.47
N ALA A 36 35.89 -5.61 54.36
CA ALA A 36 34.44 -5.46 54.27
C ALA A 36 33.72 -6.82 54.14
N GLU A 37 32.68 -7.03 54.94
CA GLU A 37 31.82 -8.22 54.95
C GLU A 37 30.38 -7.92 54.48
N SER A 38 29.92 -6.66 54.61
CA SER A 38 28.59 -6.21 54.20
C SER A 38 28.59 -4.78 53.66
N PHE A 39 27.50 -4.39 53.00
CA PHE A 39 27.30 -3.03 52.48
C PHE A 39 25.88 -2.50 52.78
N GLU A 40 25.74 -1.17 52.85
CA GLU A 40 24.46 -0.46 52.92
C GLU A 40 24.39 0.54 51.76
N ILE A 41 23.22 0.64 51.12
CA ILE A 41 22.98 1.61 50.04
C ILE A 41 21.99 2.67 50.50
N LEU A 42 22.44 3.93 50.48
CA LEU A 42 21.59 5.12 50.64
C LEU A 42 21.42 5.82 49.31
N ARG A 43 20.25 6.40 49.07
CA ARG A 43 19.93 7.08 47.82
C ARG A 43 19.05 8.30 48.02
N THR A 44 19.08 9.21 47.05
CA THR A 44 18.09 10.29 46.93
C THR A 44 16.72 9.75 46.52
N PRO A 45 15.61 10.41 46.87
CA PRO A 45 14.25 9.90 46.60
C PRO A 45 13.94 9.59 45.14
N LEU A 46 14.58 10.29 44.19
CA LEU A 46 14.37 10.11 42.75
C LEU A 46 14.88 8.76 42.21
N ILE A 47 15.77 8.09 42.95
CA ILE A 47 16.41 6.84 42.52
C ILE A 47 15.76 5.67 43.25
N ASP A 48 15.24 4.72 42.47
CA ASP A 48 14.82 3.41 42.96
C ASP A 48 15.97 2.41 42.81
N ILE A 49 16.16 1.55 43.82
CA ILE A 49 17.20 0.51 43.81
C ILE A 49 16.61 -0.84 44.22
N SER A 50 16.79 -1.81 43.34
CA SER A 50 16.43 -3.21 43.51
C SER A 50 17.69 -4.07 43.67
N LEU A 51 17.62 -5.04 44.58
CA LEU A 51 18.63 -6.06 44.83
C LEU A 51 18.09 -7.39 44.30
N ILE A 52 18.72 -7.92 43.27
CA ILE A 52 18.29 -9.14 42.57
C ILE A 52 19.27 -10.25 42.95
N TYR A 53 18.82 -11.23 43.72
CA TYR A 53 19.65 -12.39 44.10
C TYR A 53 19.51 -13.54 43.10
N ASN A 54 18.31 -13.70 42.55
CA ASN A 54 17.95 -14.63 41.47
C ASN A 54 16.58 -14.21 40.90
N GLU A 55 16.10 -14.92 39.87
CA GLU A 55 14.83 -14.62 39.17
C GLU A 55 13.61 -14.56 40.09
N ASN A 56 13.62 -15.28 41.22
CA ASN A 56 12.49 -15.37 42.15
C ASN A 56 12.68 -14.55 43.43
N HIS A 57 13.81 -13.86 43.59
CA HIS A 57 14.13 -13.13 44.81
C HIS A 57 14.68 -11.74 44.50
N ILE A 58 13.78 -10.76 44.52
CA ILE A 58 14.05 -9.34 44.31
C ILE A 58 13.60 -8.57 45.54
N GLU A 59 14.49 -7.75 46.09
CA GLU A 59 14.20 -6.89 47.23
C GLU A 59 14.42 -5.42 46.85
N LYS A 60 13.62 -4.50 47.37
CA LYS A 60 13.96 -3.07 47.31
C LYS A 60 14.96 -2.76 48.42
N ALA A 61 16.05 -2.08 48.08
CA ALA A 61 17.01 -1.64 49.10
C ALA A 61 16.33 -0.67 50.07
N GLN A 62 16.51 -0.86 51.38
CA GLN A 62 15.95 -0.01 52.43
C GLN A 62 17.03 0.70 53.23
N LYS A 63 16.71 1.90 53.74
CA LYS A 63 17.61 2.62 54.65
C LYS A 63 17.83 1.81 55.94
N GLY A 64 19.07 1.64 56.37
CA GLY A 64 19.45 0.81 57.52
C GLY A 64 19.64 -0.67 57.20
N GLN A 65 19.37 -1.12 55.96
CA GLN A 65 19.55 -2.51 55.55
C GLN A 65 21.03 -2.79 55.19
N LYS A 66 21.69 -3.61 55.99
CA LYS A 66 23.02 -4.15 55.66
C LYS A 66 22.88 -5.47 54.90
N VAL A 67 23.51 -5.55 53.73
CA VAL A 67 23.48 -6.71 52.83
C VAL A 67 24.87 -7.34 52.81
N ALA A 68 24.94 -8.65 53.05
CA ALA A 68 26.21 -9.35 53.08
C ALA A 68 26.84 -9.43 51.67
N LEU A 69 28.12 -9.07 51.55
CA LEU A 69 28.82 -9.00 50.26
C LEU A 69 28.87 -10.37 49.55
N TYR A 70 29.02 -11.46 50.31
CA TYR A 70 29.09 -12.82 49.75
C TYR A 70 27.81 -13.27 49.03
N LYS A 71 26.66 -12.63 49.30
CA LYS A 71 25.40 -12.92 48.60
C LYS A 71 25.40 -12.37 47.18
N SER A 72 26.28 -11.41 46.88
CA SER A 72 26.51 -10.83 45.55
C SER A 72 25.24 -10.51 44.74
N PRO A 73 24.22 -9.83 45.31
CA PRO A 73 23.05 -9.47 44.52
C PRO A 73 23.44 -8.55 43.36
N GLN A 74 22.78 -8.70 42.22
CA GLN A 74 22.82 -7.67 41.19
C GLN A 74 22.06 -6.45 41.70
N ILE A 75 22.70 -5.29 41.66
CA ILE A 75 22.12 -4.03 42.13
C ILE A 75 21.64 -3.26 40.90
N VAL A 76 20.34 -3.06 40.78
CA VAL A 76 19.71 -2.37 39.65
C VAL A 76 19.09 -1.07 40.12
N MET A 77 19.39 0.01 39.42
CA MET A 77 18.90 1.36 39.69
C MET A 77 18.00 1.84 38.55
N SER A 78 16.99 2.64 38.87
CA SER A 78 16.18 3.35 37.88
C SER A 78 15.75 4.71 38.42
N CYS A 79 15.32 5.61 37.54
CA CYS A 79 14.74 6.90 37.91
C CYS A 79 13.37 7.08 37.25
N SER A 80 12.46 7.76 37.95
CA SER A 80 11.09 8.02 37.49
C SER A 80 10.92 9.38 36.81
N GLU A 81 11.79 10.35 37.08
CA GLU A 81 11.69 11.72 36.58
C GLU A 81 13.08 12.29 36.24
N ALA A 82 13.10 13.39 35.48
CA ALA A 82 14.35 14.06 35.12
C ALA A 82 14.87 14.93 36.28
N SER A 83 16.18 15.09 36.37
CA SER A 83 16.83 15.97 37.36
C SER A 83 16.53 17.44 37.09
N ASP A 84 16.45 18.25 38.15
CA ASP A 84 16.35 19.71 38.07
C ASP A 84 17.73 20.33 37.89
N GLU A 85 18.73 19.79 38.57
CA GLU A 85 20.10 20.31 38.59
C GLU A 85 21.13 19.23 38.22
N LEU A 86 22.29 19.68 37.77
CA LEU A 86 23.40 18.78 37.45
C LEU A 86 23.86 18.03 38.71
N ASN A 87 23.92 16.70 38.65
CA ASN A 87 24.40 15.84 39.72
C ASN A 87 23.59 15.93 41.04
N ASP A 88 22.30 16.23 40.96
CA ASP A 88 21.42 16.37 42.14
C ASP A 88 21.13 15.02 42.84
N SER A 89 21.14 13.93 42.07
CA SER A 89 20.82 12.59 42.54
C SER A 89 22.07 11.87 43.02
N LYS A 90 21.96 11.15 44.13
CA LYS A 90 23.13 10.54 44.80
C LYS A 90 22.82 9.12 45.22
N VAL A 91 23.76 8.22 44.97
CA VAL A 91 23.80 6.87 45.54
C VAL A 91 25.08 6.74 46.35
N LYS A 92 24.94 6.39 47.62
CA LYS A 92 26.04 6.19 48.57
C LYS A 92 26.06 4.74 48.97
N VAL A 93 27.22 4.12 48.85
CA VAL A 93 27.43 2.75 49.30
C VAL A 93 28.44 2.77 50.44
N TYR A 94 28.01 2.37 51.63
CA TYR A 94 28.86 2.22 52.80
C TYR A 94 29.26 0.76 52.94
N TYR A 95 30.53 0.50 53.22
CA TYR A 95 31.05 -0.86 53.43
C TYR A 95 31.38 -1.06 54.91
N TYR A 96 31.02 -2.21 55.47
CA TYR A 96 31.17 -2.52 56.89
C TYR A 96 31.94 -3.83 57.06
N GLY A 97 32.83 -3.85 58.07
CA GLY A 97 33.43 -5.08 58.58
C GLY A 97 32.61 -5.65 59.73
N LYS A 98 33.30 -6.17 60.76
CA LYS A 98 32.67 -6.71 61.98
C LYS A 98 32.15 -5.63 62.93
N GLU A 99 32.71 -4.42 62.85
CA GLU A 99 32.26 -3.27 63.64
C GLU A 99 31.17 -2.49 62.89
N ASP A 100 30.36 -1.72 63.65
CA ASP A 100 29.28 -0.92 63.08
C ASP A 100 29.75 0.37 62.38
N SER A 101 31.03 0.71 62.48
CA SER A 101 31.62 1.86 61.78
C SER A 101 31.92 1.52 60.30
N PRO A 102 31.61 2.42 59.34
CA PRO A 102 31.93 2.16 57.93
C PRO A 102 33.45 2.14 57.69
N LEU A 103 33.95 1.08 57.06
CA LEU A 103 35.35 0.96 56.61
C LEU A 103 35.69 1.88 55.43
N GLY A 104 34.67 2.21 54.64
CA GLY A 104 34.80 3.07 53.48
C GLY A 104 33.44 3.41 52.89
N LYS A 105 33.44 4.38 51.97
CA LYS A 105 32.25 4.76 51.21
C LYS A 105 32.59 4.98 49.75
N SER A 106 31.69 4.57 48.87
CA SER A 106 31.68 4.92 47.46
C SER A 106 30.50 5.85 47.19
N LEU A 107 30.70 6.84 46.32
CA LEU A 107 29.69 7.87 46.02
C LEU A 107 29.50 7.96 44.51
N LEU A 108 28.24 7.82 44.08
CA LEU A 108 27.80 8.05 42.71
C LEU A 108 26.88 9.26 42.68
N TYR A 109 27.21 10.21 41.83
CA TYR A 109 26.32 11.30 41.44
C TYR A 109 25.67 10.98 40.11
N LEU A 110 24.35 11.14 40.04
CA LEU A 110 23.55 10.92 38.85
C LEU A 110 22.90 12.22 38.40
N THR A 111 22.83 12.41 37.09
CA THR A 111 21.90 13.35 36.45
C THR A 111 20.88 12.54 35.67
N CYS A 112 19.60 12.65 36.04
CA CYS A 112 18.52 11.95 35.38
C CYS A 112 18.03 12.74 34.17
N ILE A 113 17.89 12.11 33.01
CA ILE A 113 17.44 12.76 31.76
C ILE A 113 16.28 11.96 31.18
N HIS A 114 15.21 12.62 30.77
CA HIS A 114 14.17 11.99 29.97
C HIS A 114 14.48 12.19 28.49
N VAL A 115 14.61 11.11 27.72
CA VAL A 115 14.72 11.14 26.26
C VAL A 115 13.68 10.17 25.71
N SER A 116 12.78 10.64 24.85
CA SER A 116 11.86 9.75 24.15
C SER A 116 11.49 10.24 22.76
N LEU A 117 11.46 9.32 21.81
CA LEU A 117 11.01 9.54 20.44
C LEU A 117 9.63 8.91 20.24
N ASP A 118 8.64 9.72 19.89
CA ASP A 118 7.24 9.32 19.78
C ASP A 118 6.71 9.50 18.36
N ALA A 119 5.84 8.59 17.94
CA ALA A 119 5.09 8.64 16.68
C ALA A 119 3.65 8.14 16.90
N ASP A 120 2.77 8.22 15.91
CA ASP A 120 1.40 7.69 15.99
C ASP A 120 1.35 6.15 15.88
N VAL A 121 1.85 5.45 16.91
CA VAL A 121 1.92 3.99 16.90
C VAL A 121 0.55 3.32 17.12
N ASN A 122 -0.44 4.05 17.62
CA ASN A 122 -1.82 3.58 17.82
C ASN A 122 -2.74 3.94 16.64
N ARG A 123 -2.22 4.61 15.61
CA ARG A 123 -2.91 4.90 14.35
C ARG A 123 -4.19 5.73 14.53
N THR A 124 -4.11 6.74 15.39
CA THR A 124 -5.22 7.63 15.76
C THR A 124 -5.25 8.94 14.98
N GLY A 125 -4.23 9.21 14.17
CA GLY A 125 -3.97 10.50 13.55
C GLY A 125 -3.16 11.45 14.44
N ALA A 126 -2.78 11.04 15.64
CA ALA A 126 -2.04 11.85 16.61
C ALA A 126 -0.88 11.07 17.26
N VAL A 127 0.22 11.77 17.58
CA VAL A 127 1.40 11.16 18.18
C VAL A 127 1.06 10.49 19.51
N SER A 128 1.39 9.20 19.62
CA SER A 128 1.13 8.38 20.81
C SER A 128 2.27 8.53 21.81
N ARG A 129 1.97 9.02 23.03
CA ARG A 129 2.96 9.24 24.10
C ARG A 129 3.04 8.06 25.06
N GLY A 130 4.23 7.79 25.58
CA GLY A 130 4.44 6.79 26.64
C GLY A 130 4.29 5.32 26.22
N SER A 131 4.13 5.05 24.92
CA SER A 131 4.15 3.68 24.37
C SER A 131 5.51 3.03 24.63
N LYS A 132 5.54 1.74 24.98
CA LYS A 132 6.82 1.05 25.24
C LYS A 132 7.42 0.40 23.99
N ASP A 133 6.57 -0.18 23.14
CA ASP A 133 7.00 -0.85 21.91
C ASP A 133 6.67 0.03 20.70
N LYS A 134 7.60 0.93 20.37
CA LYS A 134 7.48 1.84 19.21
C LYS A 134 8.38 1.44 18.05
N GLY A 135 9.34 0.55 18.31
CA GLY A 135 10.36 0.13 17.34
C GLY A 135 9.97 -1.09 16.52
N SER A 136 8.75 -1.59 16.68
CA SER A 136 8.15 -2.71 15.97
C SER A 136 6.92 -2.26 15.16
N TRP A 137 6.48 -3.11 14.23
CA TRP A 137 5.27 -2.88 13.47
C TRP A 137 4.49 -4.20 13.34
N MET A 138 3.18 -4.18 13.62
CA MET A 138 2.32 -5.36 13.63
C MET A 138 1.04 -5.12 12.83
N TRP A 139 0.67 -6.09 11.99
CA TRP A 139 -0.57 -6.11 11.21
C TRP A 139 -1.81 -6.32 12.10
N GLY A 140 -2.99 -6.05 11.55
CA GLY A 140 -4.27 -6.39 12.16
C GLY A 140 -4.90 -5.26 12.99
N PRO A 141 -6.16 -5.45 13.42
CA PRO A 141 -6.93 -4.46 14.17
C PRO A 141 -6.32 -4.09 15.53
N ASP A 142 -5.65 -5.06 16.18
CA ASP A 142 -4.89 -4.85 17.42
C ASP A 142 -3.42 -4.50 17.16
N GLY A 143 -3.05 -4.36 15.89
CA GLY A 143 -1.72 -4.06 15.42
C GLY A 143 -1.28 -2.65 15.82
N ARG A 144 0.04 -2.48 15.96
CA ARG A 144 0.68 -1.21 16.35
C ARG A 144 1.82 -0.86 15.41
N GLY A 145 2.29 0.37 15.51
CA GLY A 145 3.38 0.91 14.70
C GLY A 145 2.87 2.00 13.77
N ALA A 146 3.72 3.02 13.58
CA ALA A 146 3.36 4.21 12.82
C ALA A 146 3.30 3.90 11.32
N ILE A 147 2.56 4.73 10.60
CA ILE A 147 2.35 4.62 9.15
C ILE A 147 2.89 5.88 8.51
N LEU A 148 3.50 5.73 7.35
CA LEU A 148 4.13 6.79 6.57
C LEU A 148 3.56 6.79 5.14
N LEU A 149 3.09 7.93 4.64
CA LEU A 149 2.71 8.06 3.24
C LEU A 149 3.96 8.17 2.36
N VAL A 150 3.89 7.59 1.16
CA VAL A 150 4.83 7.94 0.10
C VAL A 150 4.39 9.29 -0.45
N ASN A 151 5.26 10.29 -0.38
CA ASN A 151 4.95 11.67 -0.75
C ASN A 151 5.03 11.86 -2.27
N CYS A 152 4.11 11.21 -2.97
CA CYS A 152 4.15 11.00 -4.42
C CYS A 152 3.24 11.96 -5.20
N ASP A 153 2.61 12.93 -4.55
CA ASP A 153 1.84 13.99 -5.19
C ASP A 153 2.71 15.23 -5.46
N GLN A 154 2.07 16.32 -5.87
CA GLN A 154 2.75 17.57 -6.20
C GLN A 154 2.03 18.76 -5.57
N ASP A 155 2.37 19.07 -4.32
CA ASP A 155 1.76 20.14 -3.53
C ASP A 155 2.40 21.53 -3.80
N ARG A 156 3.52 21.57 -4.50
CA ARG A 156 4.26 22.80 -4.86
C ARG A 156 3.90 23.30 -6.25
N ASP A 157 3.65 24.61 -6.34
CA ASP A 157 3.45 25.32 -7.61
C ASP A 157 4.74 25.27 -8.45
N GLY A 158 4.71 24.66 -9.64
CA GLY A 158 5.83 24.63 -10.58
C GLY A 158 5.82 23.44 -11.55
N SER A 159 6.79 23.41 -12.46
CA SER A 159 7.09 22.24 -13.29
C SER A 159 8.16 21.40 -12.58
N GLY A 160 7.76 20.34 -11.89
CA GLY A 160 8.64 19.45 -11.14
C GLY A 160 8.07 18.04 -11.10
N GLY A 161 8.86 17.08 -10.61
CA GLY A 161 8.36 15.74 -10.29
C GLY A 161 7.55 15.72 -9.00
N THR A 162 7.28 14.52 -8.51
CA THR A 162 6.64 14.30 -7.22
C THR A 162 7.43 14.96 -6.07
N ASP A 163 6.75 15.29 -4.98
CA ASP A 163 7.40 15.92 -3.82
C ASP A 163 8.55 15.06 -3.25
N SER A 164 8.43 13.73 -3.31
CA SER A 164 9.45 12.75 -2.93
C SER A 164 10.76 12.86 -3.74
N THR A 165 10.70 13.34 -4.98
CA THR A 165 11.86 13.45 -5.90
C THR A 165 12.42 14.86 -5.98
N ASP A 166 11.63 15.89 -5.64
CA ASP A 166 12.07 17.28 -5.68
C ASP A 166 13.13 17.59 -4.60
N VAL A 167 14.05 18.49 -4.94
CA VAL A 167 15.16 19.01 -4.14
C VAL A 167 14.73 20.20 -3.26
N GLY A 168 13.61 20.88 -3.58
CA GLY A 168 13.06 21.96 -2.78
C GLY A 168 12.60 21.52 -1.38
N GLY A 169 12.52 22.46 -0.43
CA GLY A 169 11.98 22.20 0.90
C GLY A 169 10.44 22.21 0.92
N PRO A 170 9.80 21.56 1.92
CA PRO A 170 8.36 21.36 1.92
C PRO A 170 7.59 22.66 2.22
N ASN A 171 6.42 22.80 1.61
CA ASN A 171 5.49 23.91 1.85
C ASN A 171 4.42 23.51 2.89
N ALA A 172 3.46 24.39 3.19
CA ALA A 172 2.42 24.11 4.19
C ALA A 172 1.40 23.04 3.77
N ALA A 173 1.30 22.75 2.48
CA ALA A 173 0.44 21.69 1.95
C ALA A 173 1.13 20.33 2.11
N ASP A 174 2.37 20.24 1.62
CA ASP A 174 3.24 19.06 1.65
C ASP A 174 3.44 18.51 3.09
N ILE A 175 3.55 19.42 4.06
CA ILE A 175 3.63 19.05 5.48
C ILE A 175 2.41 18.27 6.00
N LYS A 176 1.26 18.33 5.32
CA LYS A 176 0.06 17.58 5.70
C LYS A 176 0.10 16.12 5.26
N ASP A 177 0.93 15.78 4.28
CA ASP A 177 1.24 14.40 3.85
C ASP A 177 2.20 13.70 4.78
N MET A 178 2.96 14.49 5.54
CA MET A 178 4.01 14.00 6.41
C MET A 178 3.46 13.51 7.75
N SER A 179 4.03 12.40 8.22
CA SER A 179 3.71 11.83 9.52
C SER A 179 4.43 12.60 10.63
N PRO A 180 3.72 13.02 11.70
CA PRO A 180 4.34 13.72 12.81
C PRO A 180 5.17 12.76 13.67
N MET A 181 6.34 13.23 14.09
CA MET A 181 7.21 12.57 15.05
C MET A 181 7.67 13.61 16.08
N VAL A 182 7.69 13.26 17.37
CA VAL A 182 8.10 14.19 18.42
C VAL A 182 9.22 13.61 19.25
N LEU A 183 10.27 14.41 19.45
CA LEU A 183 11.34 14.12 20.39
C LEU A 183 11.14 14.93 21.67
N THR A 184 11.08 14.24 22.80
CA THR A 184 10.99 14.85 24.14
C THR A 184 12.32 14.67 24.87
N VAL A 185 12.98 15.77 25.22
CA VAL A 185 14.23 15.80 26.00
C VAL A 185 14.07 16.70 27.22
N LYS A 186 14.03 16.13 28.43
CA LYS A 186 13.97 16.88 29.71
C LYS A 186 15.20 16.59 30.57
N GLY A 187 15.72 17.63 31.22
CA GLY A 187 16.89 17.56 32.09
C GLY A 187 17.69 18.87 32.11
N PRO A 188 18.65 19.00 33.03
CA PRO A 188 19.33 20.26 33.30
C PRO A 188 20.19 20.69 32.11
N LYS A 189 20.08 21.95 31.65
CA LYS A 189 20.75 22.41 30.41
C LYS A 189 22.26 22.16 30.39
N LYS A 190 22.91 22.20 31.56
CA LYS A 190 24.35 21.98 31.70
C LYS A 190 24.81 20.58 31.29
N ILE A 191 23.96 19.54 31.39
CA ILE A 191 24.37 18.16 31.06
C ILE A 191 24.68 17.98 29.56
N PHE A 192 24.04 18.78 28.71
CA PHE A 192 24.20 18.77 27.26
C PHE A 192 25.48 19.47 26.77
N LYS A 193 26.31 20.00 27.69
CA LYS A 193 27.70 20.36 27.38
C LYS A 193 28.62 19.14 27.31
N PHE A 194 28.18 18.02 27.87
CA PHE A 194 28.94 16.77 27.96
C PHE A 194 28.29 15.62 27.18
N HIS A 195 27.03 15.80 26.79
CA HIS A 195 26.23 14.80 26.10
C HIS A 195 25.48 15.44 24.93
N GLN A 196 25.33 14.68 23.86
CA GLN A 196 24.62 15.08 22.65
C GLN A 196 23.46 14.11 22.38
N VAL A 197 22.39 14.61 21.78
CA VAL A 197 21.26 13.81 21.31
C VAL A 197 21.32 13.77 19.80
N ILE A 198 21.33 12.58 19.22
CA ILE A 198 21.48 12.38 17.78
C ILE A 198 20.28 11.62 17.24
N LEU A 199 19.65 12.15 16.19
CA LEU A 199 18.70 11.41 15.36
C LEU A 199 19.45 10.75 14.20
N GLN A 200 19.13 9.50 13.88
CA GLN A 200 19.85 8.73 12.87
C GLN A 200 18.90 7.80 12.09
N ILE A 201 19.27 7.55 10.84
CA ILE A 201 18.69 6.50 9.99
C ILE A 201 19.79 5.57 9.47
N PRO A 202 19.50 4.28 9.24
CA PRO A 202 20.42 3.38 8.55
C PRO A 202 20.73 3.88 7.14
N SER A 203 21.96 3.68 6.67
CA SER A 203 22.37 4.04 5.30
C SER A 203 21.52 3.35 4.23
N SER A 204 21.06 2.13 4.48
CA SER A 204 20.16 1.37 3.59
C SER A 204 18.76 1.98 3.45
N GLN A 205 18.37 2.90 4.34
CA GLN A 205 17.06 3.57 4.33
C GLN A 205 17.17 5.04 3.92
N ALA A 206 18.38 5.52 3.60
CA ALA A 206 18.65 6.91 3.27
C ALA A 206 17.83 7.43 2.08
N THR A 207 17.49 6.56 1.14
CA THR A 207 16.68 6.85 -0.06
C THR A 207 15.21 6.49 0.11
N LYS A 208 14.78 6.05 1.30
CA LYS A 208 13.40 5.62 1.57
C LYS A 208 12.64 6.58 2.51
N VAL A 209 13.34 7.45 3.24
CA VAL A 209 12.75 8.40 4.19
C VAL A 209 13.48 9.75 4.20
N ARG A 210 12.73 10.85 4.31
CA ARG A 210 13.24 12.18 4.66
C ARG A 210 12.56 12.68 5.93
N VAL A 211 13.29 13.46 6.73
CA VAL A 211 12.78 14.05 7.98
C VAL A 211 13.09 15.53 7.99
N TYR A 212 12.08 16.34 8.32
CA TYR A 212 12.20 17.79 8.48
C TYR A 212 11.93 18.23 9.91
N HIS A 213 12.58 19.31 10.29
CA HIS A 213 12.32 20.06 11.50
C HIS A 213 11.88 21.48 11.15
N LYS A 214 10.86 22.01 11.85
CA LYS A 214 10.43 23.40 11.66
C LYS A 214 11.37 24.34 12.41
N GLY A 215 12.24 25.02 11.66
CA GLY A 215 13.10 26.10 12.15
C GLY A 215 12.44 27.49 12.02
N GLU A 216 13.21 28.54 12.31
CA GLU A 216 12.73 29.93 12.25
C GLU A 216 12.40 30.40 10.83
N SER A 217 13.17 29.93 9.83
CA SER A 217 13.07 30.34 8.42
C SER A 217 12.33 29.34 7.53
N GLY A 218 11.73 28.28 8.11
CA GLY A 218 11.00 27.24 7.36
C GLY A 218 11.35 25.82 7.81
N TYR A 219 11.23 24.87 6.90
CA TYR A 219 11.47 23.45 7.18
C TYR A 219 12.88 23.02 6.78
N LEU A 220 13.67 22.62 7.77
CA LEU A 220 15.03 22.15 7.59
C LEU A 220 15.05 20.63 7.42
N ARG A 221 15.57 20.13 6.30
CA ARG A 221 15.85 18.69 6.12
C ARG A 221 16.97 18.25 7.07
N VAL A 222 16.64 17.42 8.04
CA VAL A 222 17.56 16.90 9.06
C VAL A 222 18.07 15.49 8.76
N LEU A 223 17.24 14.64 8.13
CA LEU A 223 17.63 13.28 7.72
C LEU A 223 17.17 12.98 6.28
N GLY A 224 17.85 12.03 5.63
CA GLY A 224 17.56 11.56 4.27
C GLY A 224 18.66 11.91 3.27
N GLY A 225 18.80 11.09 2.22
CA GLY A 225 19.89 11.16 1.25
C GLY A 225 21.26 11.07 1.95
N ALA A 226 22.15 12.02 1.69
CA ALA A 226 23.47 12.06 2.34
C ALA A 226 23.42 12.39 3.85
N LYS A 227 22.29 12.86 4.40
CA LYS A 227 22.14 13.20 5.82
C LYS A 227 21.66 12.00 6.62
N LEU A 228 22.58 11.17 7.09
CA LEU A 228 22.26 9.95 7.88
C LEU A 228 22.09 10.21 9.38
N SER A 229 22.61 11.33 9.86
CA SER A 229 22.55 11.72 11.26
C SER A 229 22.31 13.22 11.40
N TYR A 230 21.70 13.60 12.53
CA TYR A 230 21.44 14.98 12.91
C TYR A 230 21.66 15.15 14.41
N GLU A 231 22.61 16.01 14.79
CA GLU A 231 22.77 16.45 16.17
C GLU A 231 21.66 17.45 16.50
N VAL A 232 20.83 17.08 17.47
CA VAL A 232 19.64 17.83 17.85
C VAL A 232 20.04 19.13 18.54
N GLN A 233 19.76 20.25 17.87
CA GLN A 233 20.00 21.58 18.41
C GLN A 233 18.92 21.92 19.43
N ARG A 234 19.27 21.79 20.71
CA ARG A 234 18.31 21.93 21.80
C ARG A 234 18.11 23.40 22.17
N GLY A 235 16.92 23.93 21.90
CA GLY A 235 16.47 25.24 22.40
C GLY A 235 16.01 25.20 23.86
N ASP A 236 15.16 26.16 24.24
CA ASP A 236 14.51 26.19 25.56
C ASP A 236 13.36 25.19 25.70
N ASN A 237 12.81 24.74 24.58
CA ASN A 237 11.71 23.78 24.54
C ASN A 237 12.21 22.36 24.81
N SER A 238 11.51 21.65 25.69
CA SER A 238 11.76 20.22 25.95
C SER A 238 11.21 19.30 24.87
N GLU A 239 10.37 19.81 23.97
CA GLU A 239 9.76 19.05 22.88
C GLU A 239 10.10 19.66 21.53
N MET A 240 10.41 18.79 20.58
CA MET A 240 10.78 19.15 19.21
C MET A 240 9.95 18.30 18.23
N GLY A 241 9.19 18.98 17.38
CA GLY A 241 8.40 18.35 16.32
C GLY A 241 9.22 18.12 15.06
N PHE A 242 8.95 16.99 14.42
CA PHE A 242 9.49 16.55 13.14
C PHE A 242 8.37 16.08 12.23
N PHE A 243 8.62 16.19 10.93
CA PHE A 243 7.72 15.77 9.86
C PHE A 243 8.46 14.75 9.00
N VAL A 244 7.88 13.57 8.84
CA VAL A 244 8.50 12.43 8.17
C VAL A 244 7.74 12.14 6.88
N GLU A 245 8.45 11.97 5.77
CA GLU A 245 7.88 11.56 4.48
C GLU A 245 8.53 10.27 3.98
N GLY A 246 7.75 9.42 3.33
CA GLY A 246 8.23 8.25 2.59
C GLY A 246 8.59 8.63 1.16
N LEU A 247 9.67 8.06 0.64
CA LEU A 247 10.17 8.43 -0.69
C LEU A 247 9.87 7.40 -1.77
N ASP A 248 9.54 6.17 -1.36
CA ASP A 248 9.38 5.05 -2.27
C ASP A 248 8.37 4.05 -1.71
N PHE A 249 7.66 3.38 -2.61
CA PHE A 249 6.69 2.36 -2.24
C PHE A 249 7.38 1.06 -1.81
N PRO A 250 6.71 0.18 -1.05
CA PRO A 250 7.15 -1.19 -0.89
C PRO A 250 7.43 -1.83 -2.25
N ASP A 251 8.55 -2.55 -2.36
CA ASP A 251 9.00 -3.20 -3.59
C ASP A 251 9.82 -4.47 -3.25
N VAL A 252 10.26 -5.22 -4.26
CA VAL A 252 11.00 -6.49 -4.11
C VAL A 252 12.26 -6.34 -3.24
N ASP A 253 12.91 -5.18 -3.26
CA ASP A 253 14.10 -4.86 -2.49
C ASP A 253 13.81 -4.09 -1.19
N PHE A 254 12.55 -3.73 -0.95
CA PHE A 254 12.15 -2.89 0.16
C PHE A 254 10.79 -3.30 0.75
N PRO A 255 10.76 -3.93 1.94
CA PRO A 255 9.52 -4.43 2.56
C PRO A 255 8.60 -3.33 3.13
N GLY A 256 8.90 -2.06 2.85
CA GLY A 256 8.13 -0.92 3.33
C GLY A 256 8.37 -0.55 4.79
N LEU A 257 9.45 -1.01 5.44
CA LEU A 257 9.74 -0.69 6.85
C LEU A 257 10.98 0.20 7.00
N VAL A 258 10.83 1.33 7.68
CA VAL A 258 11.93 2.24 8.02
C VAL A 258 11.98 2.51 9.52
N HIS A 259 13.18 2.83 10.01
CA HIS A 259 13.44 3.09 11.41
C HIS A 259 14.18 4.39 11.59
N ILE A 260 13.72 5.21 12.53
CA ILE A 260 14.42 6.40 12.98
C ILE A 260 14.83 6.16 14.43
N THR A 261 16.12 6.32 14.72
CA THR A 261 16.70 6.10 16.04
C THR A 261 17.06 7.45 16.65
N VAL A 262 16.75 7.64 17.93
CA VAL A 262 17.36 8.66 18.77
C VAL A 262 18.40 7.99 19.67
N SER A 263 19.59 8.58 19.78
CA SER A 263 20.61 8.15 20.73
C SER A 263 21.07 9.32 21.60
N LEU A 264 21.37 9.02 22.87
CA LEU A 264 22.06 9.92 23.79
C LEU A 264 23.50 9.44 23.91
N GLN A 265 24.45 10.30 23.55
CA GLN A 265 25.87 9.96 23.54
C GLN A 265 26.67 10.90 24.42
N ARG A 266 27.72 10.36 25.04
CA ARG A 266 28.73 11.18 25.73
C ARG A 266 29.71 11.75 24.70
N ILE A 267 29.94 13.06 24.75
CA ILE A 267 30.74 13.77 23.73
C ILE A 267 32.22 13.38 23.80
N SER A 268 32.77 13.15 25.01
CA SER A 268 34.21 12.92 25.20
C SER A 268 34.77 11.69 24.47
N ASP A 269 33.92 10.68 24.25
CA ASP A 269 34.32 9.38 23.70
C ASP A 269 33.28 8.78 22.75
N SER A 270 32.24 9.56 22.39
CA SER A 270 31.12 9.11 21.55
C SER A 270 30.41 7.85 22.07
N HIS A 271 30.47 7.60 23.38
CA HIS A 271 29.84 6.42 23.97
C HIS A 271 28.32 6.57 24.02
N GLU A 272 27.58 5.66 23.39
CA GLU A 272 26.12 5.62 23.42
C GLU A 272 25.63 5.14 24.80
N LEU A 273 24.88 6.01 25.48
CA LEU A 273 24.33 5.74 26.81
C LEU A 273 22.90 5.18 26.74
N PHE A 274 22.17 5.59 25.70
CA PHE A 274 20.78 5.23 25.47
C PHE A 274 20.47 5.32 23.98
N ALA A 275 19.61 4.44 23.51
CA ALA A 275 18.97 4.55 22.22
C ALA A 275 17.51 4.10 22.29
N GLU A 276 16.66 4.72 21.49
CA GLU A 276 15.29 4.31 21.23
C GLU A 276 15.04 4.46 19.73
N LYS A 277 14.19 3.61 19.16
CA LYS A 277 13.80 3.70 17.76
C LYS A 277 12.29 3.69 17.61
N VAL A 278 11.81 4.38 16.59
CA VAL A 278 10.44 4.29 16.09
C VAL A 278 10.44 3.61 14.72
N ALA A 279 9.47 2.71 14.49
CA ALA A 279 9.27 2.06 13.20
C ALA A 279 8.08 2.69 12.47
N PHE A 280 8.28 2.94 11.18
CA PHE A 280 7.23 3.35 10.25
C PHE A 280 7.07 2.28 9.17
N ARG A 281 5.82 1.97 8.82
CA ARG A 281 5.50 1.26 7.58
C ARG A 281 5.03 2.23 6.52
N LEU A 282 5.66 2.20 5.35
CA LEU A 282 5.22 2.94 4.19
C LEU A 282 3.94 2.31 3.64
N THR A 283 2.99 3.17 3.29
CA THR A 283 1.69 2.76 2.71
C THR A 283 1.91 1.91 1.44
N PRO A 284 1.13 0.85 1.26
CA PRO A 284 1.01 0.21 -0.04
C PRO A 284 0.22 1.09 -0.99
N TRP A 285 0.36 0.85 -2.29
CA TRP A 285 -0.59 1.28 -3.30
C TRP A 285 -1.76 0.29 -3.38
N ILE A 286 -3.00 0.79 -3.48
CA ILE A 286 -4.23 -0.01 -3.37
C ILE A 286 -5.18 0.33 -4.51
N MET A 287 -5.59 -0.67 -5.30
CA MET A 287 -6.57 -0.54 -6.39
C MET A 287 -8.02 -0.53 -5.89
N THR A 288 -8.94 -0.06 -6.72
CA THR A 288 -10.39 -0.07 -6.42
C THR A 288 -11.19 -0.91 -7.43
N PRO A 289 -11.97 -1.92 -6.99
CA PRO A 289 -12.77 -2.75 -7.89
C PRO A 289 -13.97 -2.00 -8.46
N ASN A 290 -14.55 -2.54 -9.53
CA ASN A 290 -15.77 -2.02 -10.18
C ASN A 290 -16.99 -1.89 -9.25
N THR A 291 -16.98 -2.59 -8.12
CA THR A 291 -18.02 -2.51 -7.08
C THR A 291 -17.88 -1.28 -6.16
N GLN A 292 -16.74 -0.58 -6.19
CA GLN A 292 -16.59 0.69 -5.47
C GLN A 292 -17.34 1.81 -6.18
N LYS A 293 -17.84 2.76 -5.38
CA LYS A 293 -18.60 3.91 -5.88
C LYS A 293 -17.77 4.73 -6.88
N PRO A 294 -18.23 4.94 -8.12
CA PRO A 294 -17.53 5.77 -9.10
C PRO A 294 -17.55 7.25 -8.68
N LEU A 295 -16.50 7.99 -9.03
CA LEU A 295 -16.36 9.42 -8.76
C LEU A 295 -16.19 10.22 -10.05
N GLU A 296 -15.28 9.78 -10.92
CA GLU A 296 -14.95 10.46 -12.18
C GLU A 296 -14.61 9.42 -13.25
N VAL A 297 -15.11 9.64 -14.47
CA VAL A 297 -14.85 8.82 -15.66
C VAL A 297 -13.91 9.59 -16.59
N TYR A 298 -12.91 8.91 -17.12
CA TYR A 298 -11.98 9.42 -18.10
C TYR A 298 -12.22 8.76 -19.46
N VAL A 299 -12.13 9.53 -20.54
CA VAL A 299 -12.25 9.04 -21.92
C VAL A 299 -11.44 9.94 -22.85
N CYS A 300 -10.93 9.40 -23.96
CA CYS A 300 -10.30 10.20 -25.00
C CYS A 300 -11.31 10.69 -26.04
N SER A 301 -11.18 11.93 -26.50
CA SER A 301 -11.75 12.38 -27.77
C SER A 301 -10.76 12.14 -28.89
N VAL A 302 -11.15 11.35 -29.87
CA VAL A 302 -10.36 11.05 -31.07
C VAL A 302 -11.19 11.30 -32.33
N GLN A 303 -10.55 11.32 -33.50
CA GLN A 303 -11.14 11.78 -34.75
C GLN A 303 -12.49 11.10 -35.12
N ASP A 304 -12.67 9.82 -34.78
CA ASP A 304 -13.77 8.97 -35.24
C ASP A 304 -14.79 8.58 -34.16
N ASN A 305 -14.65 9.03 -32.90
CA ASN A 305 -15.49 8.57 -31.79
C ASN A 305 -16.61 9.54 -31.34
N GLY A 306 -16.93 10.56 -32.13
CA GLY A 306 -17.89 11.61 -31.73
C GLY A 306 -19.29 11.10 -31.36
N GLN A 307 -19.81 10.09 -32.06
CA GLN A 307 -21.12 9.49 -31.74
C GLN A 307 -21.06 8.67 -30.45
N PHE A 308 -20.01 7.87 -30.27
CA PHE A 308 -19.74 7.14 -29.02
C PHE A 308 -19.68 8.10 -27.83
N LEU A 309 -18.92 9.21 -27.93
CA LEU A 309 -18.82 10.20 -26.85
C LEU A 309 -20.18 10.80 -26.49
N LYS A 310 -21.04 11.04 -27.47
CA LYS A 310 -22.40 11.57 -27.21
C LYS A 310 -23.23 10.60 -26.37
N GLU A 311 -23.17 9.31 -26.68
CA GLU A 311 -23.86 8.25 -25.92
C GLU A 311 -23.25 8.08 -24.53
N LEU A 312 -21.92 8.05 -24.44
CA LEU A 312 -21.19 7.96 -23.17
C LEU A 312 -21.50 9.16 -22.26
N VAL A 313 -21.50 10.39 -22.79
CA VAL A 313 -21.88 11.60 -22.02
C VAL A 313 -23.29 11.48 -21.46
N ALA A 314 -24.25 10.97 -22.24
CA ALA A 314 -25.61 10.76 -21.79
C ALA A 314 -25.68 9.68 -20.69
N PHE A 315 -24.94 8.58 -20.85
CA PHE A 315 -24.81 7.51 -19.88
C PHE A 315 -24.19 7.99 -18.55
N VAL A 316 -23.04 8.67 -18.61
CA VAL A 316 -22.34 9.19 -17.42
C VAL A 316 -23.20 10.22 -16.68
N LYS A 317 -23.92 11.07 -17.42
CA LYS A 317 -24.90 12.00 -16.84
C LYS A 317 -26.04 11.28 -16.13
N LYS A 318 -26.57 10.19 -16.71
CA LYS A 318 -27.59 9.34 -16.08
C LYS A 318 -27.08 8.72 -14.78
N ALA A 319 -25.82 8.28 -14.76
CA ALA A 319 -25.14 7.74 -13.58
C ALA A 319 -24.71 8.80 -12.55
N GLN A 320 -24.88 10.09 -12.82
CA GLN A 320 -24.51 11.21 -11.94
C GLN A 320 -23.02 11.19 -11.54
N CYS A 321 -22.15 10.75 -12.45
CA CYS A 321 -20.70 10.73 -12.26
C CYS A 321 -20.04 11.94 -12.96
N GLN A 322 -18.85 12.33 -12.52
CA GLN A 322 -18.07 13.34 -13.25
C GLN A 322 -17.47 12.72 -14.52
N LEU A 323 -17.24 13.54 -15.54
CA LEU A 323 -16.67 13.12 -16.82
C LEU A 323 -15.52 14.05 -17.20
N ASN A 324 -14.38 13.43 -17.52
CA ASN A 324 -13.18 14.06 -18.01
C ASN A 324 -12.88 13.55 -19.42
N ILE A 325 -12.80 14.46 -20.38
CA ILE A 325 -12.55 14.12 -21.78
C ILE A 325 -11.16 14.64 -22.14
N CYS A 326 -10.21 13.72 -22.35
CA CYS A 326 -8.87 14.03 -22.82
C CYS A 326 -8.94 14.42 -24.31
N PRO A 327 -8.60 15.66 -24.68
CA PRO A 327 -8.72 16.14 -26.06
C PRO A 327 -7.63 15.55 -26.97
N GLU A 328 -7.92 15.52 -28.27
CA GLU A 328 -7.07 14.88 -29.29
C GLU A 328 -5.60 15.37 -29.31
N PHE A 329 -5.37 16.66 -29.04
CA PHE A 329 -4.01 17.23 -29.01
C PHE A 329 -3.18 16.77 -27.81
N GLU A 330 -3.80 16.15 -26.80
CA GLU A 330 -3.12 15.59 -25.61
C GLU A 330 -2.99 14.07 -25.71
N ASN A 331 -3.96 13.38 -26.31
CA ASN A 331 -3.92 11.92 -26.46
C ASN A 331 -3.18 11.44 -27.72
N PHE A 332 -2.88 12.31 -28.68
CA PHE A 332 -2.16 11.98 -29.91
C PHE A 332 -2.82 10.83 -30.73
N GLY A 333 -4.15 10.75 -30.70
CA GLY A 333 -4.94 9.71 -31.38
C GLY A 333 -5.06 8.40 -30.61
N ASP A 334 -4.48 8.31 -29.41
CA ASP A 334 -4.58 7.13 -28.54
C ASP A 334 -5.89 7.14 -27.76
N ARG A 335 -6.74 6.14 -28.03
CA ARG A 335 -8.09 6.05 -27.47
C ARG A 335 -8.20 5.18 -26.22
N TRP A 336 -7.12 4.51 -25.83
CA TRP A 336 -7.13 3.45 -24.82
C TRP A 336 -6.79 3.98 -23.43
N MET A 337 -7.74 4.73 -22.84
CA MET A 337 -7.55 5.35 -21.52
C MET A 337 -7.33 4.33 -20.39
N GLN A 338 -7.88 3.12 -20.54
CA GLN A 338 -7.70 2.03 -19.58
C GLN A 338 -6.27 1.48 -19.59
N ASP A 339 -5.61 1.49 -20.75
CA ASP A 339 -4.35 0.78 -20.94
C ASP A 339 -3.14 1.49 -20.35
N GLU A 340 -3.17 2.83 -20.31
CA GLU A 340 -2.00 3.62 -19.90
C GLU A 340 -1.90 3.77 -18.38
N MET A 341 -3.01 3.74 -17.64
CA MET A 341 -2.98 4.07 -16.22
C MET A 341 -4.05 3.37 -15.41
N GLU A 342 -3.77 3.18 -14.13
CA GLU A 342 -4.66 2.52 -13.18
C GLU A 342 -4.82 3.40 -11.94
N PHE A 343 -6.06 3.65 -11.53
CA PHE A 343 -6.34 4.51 -10.39
C PHE A 343 -6.38 3.72 -9.09
N GLY A 344 -5.38 3.97 -8.24
CA GLY A 344 -5.35 3.50 -6.87
C GLY A 344 -5.39 4.62 -5.84
N TYR A 345 -5.09 4.29 -4.60
CA TYR A 345 -4.95 5.25 -3.51
C TYR A 345 -3.93 4.79 -2.47
N ILE A 346 -3.50 5.74 -1.66
CA ILE A 346 -2.72 5.49 -0.45
C ILE A 346 -3.41 6.07 0.77
N GLU A 347 -3.18 5.49 1.95
CA GLU A 347 -3.84 5.93 3.17
C GLU A 347 -2.95 5.81 4.41
N ALA A 348 -3.00 6.85 5.24
CA ALA A 348 -2.52 6.86 6.61
C ALA A 348 -3.63 7.39 7.54
N PRO A 349 -3.50 7.25 8.86
CA PRO A 349 -4.51 7.74 9.81
C PRO A 349 -4.82 9.24 9.69
N HIS A 350 -3.86 10.04 9.22
CA HIS A 350 -3.96 11.50 9.14
C HIS A 350 -4.34 12.03 7.75
N LYS A 351 -4.09 11.28 6.67
CA LYS A 351 -4.34 11.73 5.29
C LYS A 351 -4.52 10.55 4.32
N ARG A 352 -5.24 10.80 3.22
CA ARG A 352 -5.52 9.86 2.13
C ARG A 352 -5.65 10.64 0.84
N PHE A 353 -5.09 10.12 -0.24
CA PHE A 353 -5.27 10.68 -1.58
C PHE A 353 -5.13 9.59 -2.67
N PRO A 354 -5.75 9.78 -3.85
CA PRO A 354 -5.59 8.89 -5.00
C PRO A 354 -4.16 8.94 -5.55
N VAL A 355 -3.71 7.82 -6.13
CA VAL A 355 -2.40 7.69 -6.77
C VAL A 355 -2.57 6.94 -8.07
N VAL A 356 -2.19 7.58 -9.18
CA VAL A 356 -2.15 6.95 -10.49
C VAL A 356 -0.92 6.08 -10.61
N LEU A 357 -1.11 4.80 -10.95
CA LEU A 357 -0.05 3.93 -11.45
C LEU A 357 -0.01 4.10 -12.97
N ASP A 358 1.16 4.45 -13.49
CA ASP A 358 1.41 4.67 -14.92
C ASP A 358 2.09 3.43 -15.53
N SER A 359 1.54 2.94 -16.63
CA SER A 359 1.97 1.73 -17.33
C SER A 359 3.25 2.00 -18.15
N PRO A 360 4.18 1.03 -18.25
CA PRO A 360 5.31 1.16 -19.16
C PRO A 360 4.91 1.07 -20.65
N ARG A 361 3.60 0.97 -20.96
CA ARG A 361 3.02 0.98 -22.31
C ARG A 361 3.55 2.12 -23.18
N ASN A 362 3.64 3.34 -22.64
CA ASN A 362 4.35 4.47 -23.22
C ASN A 362 3.98 4.80 -24.69
N ARG A 363 2.68 4.80 -25.04
CA ARG A 363 2.21 5.22 -26.39
C ARG A 363 1.75 6.68 -26.41
N GLY A 364 0.57 7.00 -26.96
CA GLY A 364 0.12 8.38 -27.13
C GLY A 364 -0.26 9.04 -25.80
N LEU A 365 -0.74 8.25 -24.84
CA LEU A 365 -1.15 8.72 -23.52
C LEU A 365 -0.02 8.84 -22.48
N LYS A 366 1.23 8.48 -22.79
CA LYS A 366 2.36 8.42 -21.83
C LYS A 366 2.58 9.67 -20.97
N GLU A 367 2.20 10.83 -21.50
CA GLU A 367 2.41 12.11 -20.82
C GLU A 367 1.21 12.48 -19.92
N ILE A 368 0.08 11.80 -20.04
CA ILE A 368 -1.16 12.15 -19.33
C ILE A 368 -1.06 11.89 -17.82
N PRO A 369 -0.64 10.69 -17.35
CA PRO A 369 -0.60 10.43 -15.91
C PRO A 369 0.33 11.42 -15.18
N PHE A 370 1.48 11.72 -15.76
CA PHE A 370 2.45 12.64 -15.16
C PHE A 370 2.10 14.14 -15.34
N ASN A 371 1.63 14.58 -16.52
CA ASN A 371 1.42 16.02 -16.75
C ASN A 371 0.01 16.53 -16.45
N LYS A 372 -0.98 15.63 -16.33
CA LYS A 372 -2.40 16.00 -16.18
C LYS A 372 -3.03 15.46 -14.91
N ILE A 373 -2.63 14.28 -14.47
CA ILE A 373 -3.21 13.60 -13.30
C ILE A 373 -2.42 13.92 -12.03
N LEU A 374 -1.09 13.82 -12.07
CA LEU A 374 -0.23 14.27 -10.98
C LEU A 374 -0.56 15.73 -10.63
N GLY A 375 -0.76 15.95 -9.34
CA GLY A 375 -1.02 17.28 -8.82
C GLY A 375 -1.17 17.24 -7.32
N ARG A 376 -1.74 18.31 -6.79
CA ARG A 376 -2.02 18.43 -5.36
C ARG A 376 -3.03 17.38 -4.90
N ASP A 377 -2.70 16.63 -3.84
CA ASP A 377 -3.51 15.53 -3.33
C ASP A 377 -3.85 14.48 -4.43
N PHE A 378 -2.96 14.30 -5.42
CA PHE A 378 -3.06 13.25 -6.43
C PHE A 378 -1.66 12.75 -6.79
N GLY A 379 -1.32 11.56 -6.30
CA GLY A 379 0.01 10.98 -6.46
C GLY A 379 0.24 10.31 -7.80
N TYR A 380 1.52 10.10 -8.11
CA TYR A 380 1.99 9.39 -9.31
C TYR A 380 3.02 8.33 -8.93
N VAL A 381 2.93 7.16 -9.56
CA VAL A 381 3.94 6.11 -9.47
C VAL A 381 4.03 5.37 -10.81
N THR A 382 5.23 4.93 -11.18
CA THR A 382 5.45 4.10 -12.37
C THR A 382 6.51 3.02 -12.07
N ARG A 383 6.57 2.00 -12.91
CA ARG A 383 7.63 1.00 -12.93
C ARG A 383 8.06 0.74 -14.37
N GLU A 384 9.26 1.18 -14.69
CA GLU A 384 9.86 1.03 -16.01
C GLU A 384 10.78 -0.20 -16.05
N PRO A 385 10.57 -1.16 -16.97
CA PRO A 385 11.53 -2.22 -17.21
C PRO A 385 12.88 -1.67 -17.68
N GLU A 386 13.97 -2.39 -17.39
CA GLU A 386 15.31 -1.98 -17.82
C GLU A 386 15.43 -1.94 -19.35
N HIS A 387 14.71 -2.82 -20.05
CA HIS A 387 14.69 -2.88 -21.50
C HIS A 387 13.28 -2.75 -22.04
N LYS A 388 13.10 -1.87 -23.04
CA LYS A 388 11.80 -1.69 -23.72
C LYS A 388 11.25 -2.98 -24.36
N ALA A 389 12.12 -3.92 -24.71
CA ALA A 389 11.73 -5.21 -25.25
C ALA A 389 11.02 -6.13 -24.22
N ASP A 390 11.11 -5.79 -22.93
CA ASP A 390 10.44 -6.51 -21.85
C ASP A 390 8.99 -6.04 -21.64
N VAL A 391 8.57 -4.97 -22.32
CA VAL A 391 7.19 -4.47 -22.34
C VAL A 391 6.40 -5.23 -23.41
N SER A 392 5.26 -5.80 -23.03
CA SER A 392 4.33 -6.47 -23.93
C SER A 392 2.92 -5.88 -23.82
N ASP A 393 1.98 -6.32 -24.67
CA ASP A 393 0.58 -5.89 -24.53
C ASP A 393 -0.03 -6.30 -23.17
N LEU A 394 0.54 -7.29 -22.49
CA LEU A 394 0.12 -7.69 -21.13
C LEU A 394 0.57 -6.70 -20.04
N ASP A 395 1.37 -5.69 -20.36
CA ASP A 395 1.71 -4.56 -19.47
C ASP A 395 0.69 -3.41 -19.55
N CYS A 396 -0.23 -3.43 -20.51
CA CYS A 396 -1.33 -2.49 -20.57
C CYS A 396 -2.35 -2.80 -19.45
N PHE A 397 -2.93 -1.78 -18.84
CA PHE A 397 -3.74 -1.95 -17.63
C PHE A 397 -5.20 -2.40 -17.84
N GLY A 398 -5.67 -2.61 -19.08
CA GLY A 398 -6.78 -3.55 -19.32
C GLY A 398 -6.48 -4.98 -18.82
N ASN A 399 -5.19 -5.32 -18.67
CA ASN A 399 -4.71 -6.57 -18.10
C ASN A 399 -4.46 -6.52 -16.57
N LEU A 400 -4.86 -5.45 -15.88
CA LEU A 400 -4.67 -5.25 -14.44
C LEU A 400 -6.01 -4.88 -13.79
N GLU A 401 -6.66 -5.85 -13.16
CA GLU A 401 -7.95 -5.65 -12.50
C GLU A 401 -7.87 -5.98 -11.01
N VAL A 402 -8.95 -5.70 -10.28
CA VAL A 402 -9.06 -6.12 -8.88
C VAL A 402 -10.46 -6.62 -8.57
N SER A 403 -10.52 -7.74 -7.86
CA SER A 403 -11.78 -8.31 -7.38
C SER A 403 -12.38 -7.49 -6.23
N PRO A 404 -13.70 -7.60 -5.99
CA PRO A 404 -14.33 -7.11 -4.77
C PRO A 404 -13.75 -7.80 -3.51
N PRO A 405 -14.06 -7.30 -2.30
CA PRO A 405 -13.70 -7.99 -1.07
C PRO A 405 -14.20 -9.44 -1.03
N VAL A 406 -13.30 -10.39 -0.76
CA VAL A 406 -13.60 -11.82 -0.78
C VAL A 406 -12.99 -12.57 0.39
N LYS A 407 -13.52 -13.77 0.64
CA LYS A 407 -12.92 -14.74 1.56
C LYS A 407 -12.63 -16.01 0.78
N SER A 408 -11.37 -16.44 0.78
CA SER A 408 -10.94 -17.68 0.13
C SER A 408 -9.96 -18.45 1.00
N LYS A 409 -10.00 -19.78 0.94
CA LYS A 409 -9.09 -20.70 1.65
C LYS A 409 -8.92 -20.38 3.15
N GLY A 410 -10.00 -19.91 3.79
CA GLY A 410 -10.00 -19.52 5.21
C GLY A 410 -9.44 -18.11 5.51
N LYS A 411 -8.91 -17.40 4.52
CA LYS A 411 -8.35 -16.05 4.63
C LYS A 411 -9.33 -14.99 4.11
N ASN A 412 -9.39 -13.87 4.81
CA ASN A 412 -10.19 -12.71 4.43
C ASN A 412 -9.33 -11.71 3.64
N TYR A 413 -9.83 -11.24 2.51
CA TYR A 413 -9.22 -10.23 1.66
C TYR A 413 -10.15 -9.01 1.60
N PRO A 414 -10.13 -8.14 2.63
CA PRO A 414 -11.10 -7.05 2.77
C PRO A 414 -10.94 -5.94 1.72
N LEU A 415 -9.82 -5.91 1.00
CA LEU A 415 -9.55 -4.98 -0.10
C LEU A 415 -9.61 -5.67 -1.46
N GLY A 416 -10.13 -6.90 -1.50
CA GLY A 416 -10.11 -7.74 -2.69
C GLY A 416 -8.73 -8.30 -3.01
N ARG A 417 -8.61 -8.87 -4.21
CA ARG A 417 -7.38 -9.41 -4.77
C ARG A 417 -7.15 -8.89 -6.19
N ILE A 418 -5.94 -8.41 -6.45
CA ILE A 418 -5.49 -8.01 -7.79
C ILE A 418 -5.52 -9.23 -8.71
N LEU A 419 -5.96 -9.04 -9.94
CA LEU A 419 -6.01 -10.03 -11.00
C LEU A 419 -5.13 -9.50 -12.15
N ILE A 420 -4.22 -10.33 -12.65
CA ILE A 420 -3.38 -9.98 -13.79
C ILE A 420 -3.38 -11.13 -14.79
N GLY A 421 -3.38 -10.83 -16.09
CA GLY A 421 -3.30 -11.87 -17.10
C GLY A 421 -1.87 -12.28 -17.46
N GLY A 422 -1.71 -13.54 -17.82
CA GLY A 422 -0.46 -14.17 -18.20
C GLY A 422 -0.66 -15.43 -19.04
N PRO A 423 0.40 -16.22 -19.24
CA PRO A 423 0.34 -17.48 -19.96
C PRO A 423 -0.11 -18.61 -19.03
N VAL A 424 -0.62 -19.70 -19.60
CA VAL A 424 -0.90 -20.92 -18.83
C VAL A 424 0.40 -21.67 -18.53
N ALA A 425 0.49 -22.33 -17.38
CA ALA A 425 1.56 -23.30 -17.11
C ALA A 425 1.21 -24.63 -17.81
N ASP A 426 2.09 -25.10 -18.70
CA ASP A 426 2.01 -26.41 -19.38
C ASP A 426 0.69 -26.71 -20.14
N SER A 427 0.56 -26.25 -21.39
CA SER A 427 -0.45 -26.79 -22.31
C SER A 427 0.09 -27.07 -23.72
N ASP A 428 -0.32 -28.21 -24.30
CA ASP A 428 -0.02 -28.63 -25.68
C ASP A 428 -0.59 -27.69 -26.78
N HIS A 429 -1.38 -26.68 -26.38
CA HIS A 429 -2.03 -25.70 -27.26
C HIS A 429 -1.68 -24.25 -26.86
N SER A 430 -0.46 -24.05 -26.34
CA SER A 430 0.04 -22.72 -26.02
C SER A 430 0.38 -21.96 -27.31
N PRO A 431 0.17 -20.63 -27.36
CA PRO A 431 0.64 -19.80 -28.46
C PRO A 431 2.14 -20.00 -28.71
N THR A 432 2.57 -19.83 -29.97
CA THR A 432 3.97 -20.00 -30.40
C THR A 432 4.94 -19.07 -29.67
N ILE A 433 4.46 -17.91 -29.24
CA ILE A 433 5.18 -16.93 -28.42
C ILE A 433 4.31 -16.62 -27.20
N THR A 434 4.86 -16.86 -26.00
CA THR A 434 4.15 -16.55 -24.75
C THR A 434 4.47 -15.14 -24.29
N ARG A 435 3.43 -14.37 -23.93
CA ARG A 435 3.57 -13.03 -23.36
C ARG A 435 3.36 -13.07 -21.84
N ARG A 436 3.94 -12.10 -21.13
CA ARG A 436 3.80 -11.91 -19.68
C ARG A 436 3.88 -10.43 -19.37
N MET A 437 3.11 -9.96 -18.39
CA MET A 437 3.38 -8.67 -17.75
C MET A 437 4.81 -8.66 -17.20
N SER A 438 5.50 -7.55 -17.39
CA SER A 438 6.89 -7.33 -17.01
C SER A 438 7.13 -7.65 -15.53
N LYS A 439 8.32 -8.19 -15.26
CA LYS A 439 8.67 -8.63 -13.89
C LYS A 439 8.62 -7.47 -12.89
N VAL A 440 9.10 -6.28 -13.28
CA VAL A 440 9.14 -5.10 -12.41
C VAL A 440 7.74 -4.66 -11.98
N MET A 441 6.76 -4.74 -12.88
CA MET A 441 5.37 -4.42 -12.55
C MET A 441 4.76 -5.49 -11.63
N LYS A 442 4.94 -6.77 -11.97
CA LYS A 442 4.46 -7.87 -11.12
C LYS A 442 5.06 -7.84 -9.71
N ASP A 443 6.36 -7.62 -9.61
CA ASP A 443 7.10 -7.52 -8.34
C ASP A 443 6.54 -6.38 -7.48
N PHE A 444 6.32 -5.21 -8.08
CA PHE A 444 5.70 -4.06 -7.40
C PHE A 444 4.32 -4.41 -6.84
N LEU A 445 3.43 -4.98 -7.65
CA LEU A 445 2.07 -5.35 -7.21
C LEU A 445 2.09 -6.39 -6.07
N VAL A 446 2.99 -7.38 -6.14
CA VAL A 446 3.17 -8.39 -5.08
C VAL A 446 3.68 -7.75 -3.78
N ALA A 447 4.61 -6.80 -3.88
CA ALA A 447 5.21 -6.13 -2.73
C ALA A 447 4.22 -5.25 -1.93
N GLN A 448 3.06 -4.92 -2.51
CA GLN A 448 2.01 -4.17 -1.80
C GLN A 448 1.29 -5.01 -0.73
N LEU A 449 1.35 -6.35 -0.84
CA LEU A 449 0.82 -7.36 0.09
C LEU A 449 -0.71 -7.39 0.27
N VAL A 450 -1.36 -6.24 0.39
CA VAL A 450 -2.74 -6.12 0.91
C VAL A 450 -3.83 -6.55 -0.07
N GLN A 451 -3.50 -6.67 -1.36
CA GLN A 451 -4.38 -7.20 -2.40
C GLN A 451 -3.78 -8.42 -3.13
N CYS A 452 -2.70 -9.02 -2.61
CA CYS A 452 -2.12 -10.32 -2.98
C CYS A 452 -2.53 -10.87 -4.39
N PRO A 453 -1.82 -10.47 -5.46
CA PRO A 453 -2.20 -10.74 -6.84
C PRO A 453 -2.45 -12.22 -7.18
N VAL A 454 -3.34 -12.46 -8.15
CA VAL A 454 -3.63 -13.75 -8.78
C VAL A 454 -3.36 -13.61 -10.27
N GLU A 455 -2.59 -14.55 -10.83
CA GLU A 455 -2.37 -14.60 -12.28
C GLU A 455 -3.43 -15.48 -12.95
N LEU A 456 -4.09 -14.91 -13.95
CA LEU A 456 -5.11 -15.52 -14.82
C LEU A 456 -4.49 -15.84 -16.19
N TYR A 457 -5.15 -16.70 -16.96
CA TYR A 457 -4.75 -17.01 -18.32
C TYR A 457 -5.42 -16.05 -19.32
N SER A 458 -4.68 -15.07 -19.82
CA SER A 458 -5.17 -14.12 -20.84
C SER A 458 -4.44 -14.25 -22.17
N ASP A 459 -3.28 -14.91 -22.20
CA ASP A 459 -2.45 -14.97 -23.41
C ASP A 459 -3.07 -15.77 -24.57
N TRP A 460 -4.26 -16.35 -24.40
CA TRP A 460 -5.04 -16.92 -25.51
C TRP A 460 -5.73 -15.85 -26.38
N LEU A 461 -5.88 -14.62 -25.88
CA LEU A 461 -6.49 -13.50 -26.62
C LEU A 461 -5.47 -12.77 -27.49
N LEU A 462 -5.92 -12.19 -28.60
CA LEU A 462 -5.07 -11.40 -29.49
C LEU A 462 -4.45 -10.22 -28.74
N VAL A 463 -5.26 -9.45 -28.02
CA VAL A 463 -4.77 -8.34 -27.18
C VAL A 463 -4.16 -8.89 -25.89
N GLY A 464 -4.86 -9.79 -25.21
CA GLY A 464 -4.29 -10.56 -24.09
C GLY A 464 -4.65 -9.97 -22.73
N HIS A 465 -5.78 -9.29 -22.62
CA HIS A 465 -6.23 -8.63 -21.40
C HIS A 465 -7.34 -9.42 -20.70
N ILE A 466 -7.43 -9.26 -19.38
CA ILE A 466 -8.45 -9.99 -18.59
C ILE A 466 -9.81 -9.31 -18.65
N ASP A 467 -9.87 -7.99 -18.85
CA ASP A 467 -11.12 -7.24 -19.02
C ASP A 467 -11.90 -7.65 -20.29
N GLU A 468 -11.26 -8.33 -21.23
CA GLU A 468 -11.88 -8.91 -22.42
C GLU A 468 -12.80 -10.10 -22.07
N PHE A 469 -12.59 -10.84 -20.98
CA PHE A 469 -13.40 -12.03 -20.69
C PHE A 469 -14.06 -12.03 -19.32
N MET A 470 -13.75 -11.05 -18.47
CA MET A 470 -14.35 -10.95 -17.14
C MET A 470 -14.65 -9.52 -16.72
N SER A 471 -15.64 -9.35 -15.86
CA SER A 471 -15.89 -8.10 -15.13
C SER A 471 -16.62 -8.36 -13.80
N PHE A 472 -16.65 -7.38 -12.91
CA PHE A 472 -17.44 -7.45 -11.68
C PHE A 472 -18.51 -6.37 -11.65
N VAL A 473 -19.73 -6.75 -11.28
CA VAL A 473 -20.84 -5.82 -11.05
C VAL A 473 -21.35 -5.93 -9.61
N PRO A 474 -21.80 -4.84 -8.98
CA PRO A 474 -22.43 -4.91 -7.67
C PRO A 474 -23.75 -5.68 -7.75
N ALA A 475 -24.09 -6.38 -6.67
CA ALA A 475 -25.36 -7.09 -6.55
C ALA A 475 -25.90 -6.90 -5.12
N PRO A 476 -27.22 -6.80 -4.92
CA PRO A 476 -27.81 -6.54 -3.61
C PRO A 476 -27.78 -7.78 -2.68
N ASP A 477 -27.45 -8.95 -3.21
CA ASP A 477 -27.53 -10.23 -2.51
C ASP A 477 -26.16 -10.92 -2.35
N LYS A 478 -26.15 -12.05 -1.62
CA LYS A 478 -24.99 -12.94 -1.43
C LYS A 478 -23.74 -12.19 -0.98
N LYS A 479 -22.69 -12.18 -1.81
CA LYS A 479 -21.39 -11.54 -1.55
C LYS A 479 -21.35 -10.06 -1.90
N GLY A 480 -22.47 -9.48 -2.34
CA GLY A 480 -22.57 -8.08 -2.74
C GLY A 480 -22.15 -7.81 -4.20
N PHE A 481 -21.87 -8.86 -4.98
CA PHE A 481 -21.44 -8.75 -6.38
C PHE A 481 -21.75 -10.00 -7.21
N ARG A 482 -21.53 -9.90 -8.53
CA ARG A 482 -21.39 -11.01 -9.47
C ARG A 482 -20.12 -10.87 -10.29
N LEU A 483 -19.47 -12.00 -10.57
CA LEU A 483 -18.48 -12.13 -11.62
C LEU A 483 -19.22 -12.36 -12.94
N LEU A 484 -18.98 -11.52 -13.93
CA LEU A 484 -19.43 -11.72 -15.30
C LEU A 484 -18.32 -12.42 -16.07
N LEU A 485 -18.65 -13.49 -16.79
CA LEU A 485 -17.72 -14.19 -17.67
C LEU A 485 -18.27 -14.21 -19.09
N ALA A 486 -17.42 -13.94 -20.08
CA ALA A 486 -17.76 -14.20 -21.47
C ALA A 486 -18.05 -15.69 -21.66
N SER A 487 -19.09 -16.04 -22.41
CA SER A 487 -19.47 -17.44 -22.62
C SER A 487 -19.92 -17.72 -24.05
N PRO A 488 -19.02 -18.33 -24.85
CA PRO A 488 -19.37 -18.90 -26.15
C PRO A 488 -20.46 -19.95 -26.09
N ASN A 489 -20.46 -20.82 -25.07
CA ASN A 489 -21.50 -21.84 -24.93
C ASN A 489 -22.90 -21.23 -24.80
N VAL A 490 -23.07 -20.22 -23.94
CA VAL A 490 -24.37 -19.54 -23.76
C VAL A 490 -24.80 -18.84 -25.05
N CYS A 491 -23.87 -18.22 -25.79
CA CYS A 491 -24.19 -17.58 -27.05
C CYS A 491 -24.62 -18.59 -28.13
N LEU A 492 -23.87 -19.68 -28.30
CA LEU A 492 -24.20 -20.72 -29.28
C LEU A 492 -25.53 -21.42 -28.93
N GLU A 493 -25.80 -21.65 -27.65
CA GLU A 493 -27.08 -22.21 -27.21
C GLU A 493 -28.25 -21.29 -27.57
N LEU A 494 -28.12 -19.99 -27.28
CA LEU A 494 -29.11 -18.99 -27.63
C LEU A 494 -29.34 -18.93 -29.15
N LEU A 495 -28.28 -18.87 -29.95
CA LEU A 495 -28.40 -18.83 -31.41
C LEU A 495 -29.08 -20.09 -31.96
N ARG A 496 -28.73 -21.28 -31.46
CA ARG A 496 -29.38 -22.55 -31.85
C ARG A 496 -30.84 -22.60 -31.42
N GLU A 497 -31.19 -22.05 -30.27
CA GLU A 497 -32.58 -21.88 -29.85
C GLU A 497 -33.34 -21.03 -30.85
N LYS A 498 -32.80 -19.86 -31.21
CA LYS A 498 -33.43 -18.94 -32.16
C LYS A 498 -33.53 -19.51 -33.57
N GLU A 499 -32.54 -20.27 -34.01
CA GLU A 499 -32.63 -21.02 -35.27
C GLU A 499 -33.79 -22.03 -35.26
N ARG A 500 -33.94 -22.83 -34.18
CA ARG A 500 -35.05 -23.79 -34.03
C ARG A 500 -36.42 -23.12 -33.98
N GLU A 501 -36.50 -21.91 -33.46
CA GLU A 501 -37.72 -21.08 -33.45
C GLU A 501 -38.07 -20.51 -34.84
N GLY A 502 -37.24 -20.74 -35.86
CA GLY A 502 -37.45 -20.28 -37.24
C GLY A 502 -36.75 -18.97 -37.57
N TYR A 503 -35.91 -18.45 -36.66
CA TYR A 503 -35.18 -17.19 -36.84
C TYR A 503 -33.79 -17.35 -37.46
N GLY A 504 -33.46 -18.52 -38.04
CA GLY A 504 -32.15 -18.82 -38.63
C GLY A 504 -31.66 -17.78 -39.66
N GLY A 505 -32.58 -17.17 -40.42
CA GLY A 505 -32.26 -16.10 -41.38
C GLY A 505 -32.10 -14.70 -40.78
N SER A 506 -32.21 -14.53 -39.46
CA SER A 506 -32.10 -13.22 -38.80
C SER A 506 -30.66 -12.73 -38.85
N ILE A 507 -30.49 -11.46 -39.23
CA ILE A 507 -29.20 -10.87 -39.56
C ILE A 507 -28.57 -10.17 -38.35
N MET A 508 -27.27 -10.43 -38.17
CA MET A 508 -26.36 -9.75 -37.27
C MET A 508 -25.58 -8.65 -38.03
N PHE A 509 -25.14 -7.62 -37.31
CA PHE A 509 -24.45 -6.44 -37.86
C PHE A 509 -25.31 -5.59 -38.80
N GLU A 510 -26.63 -5.66 -38.67
CA GLU A 510 -27.54 -4.86 -39.49
C GLU A 510 -27.33 -3.36 -39.26
N GLY A 511 -26.98 -2.63 -40.33
CA GLY A 511 -26.75 -1.18 -40.31
C GLY A 511 -25.28 -0.79 -40.14
N LEU A 512 -24.36 -1.76 -40.09
CA LEU A 512 -22.91 -1.52 -40.06
C LEU A 512 -22.29 -1.70 -41.46
N ASP A 513 -21.15 -1.07 -41.70
CA ASP A 513 -20.37 -1.20 -42.94
C ASP A 513 -19.45 -2.44 -42.90
N ILE A 514 -20.05 -3.59 -42.61
CA ILE A 514 -19.39 -4.90 -42.61
C ILE A 514 -20.32 -5.96 -43.22
N VAL A 515 -19.76 -7.13 -43.54
CA VAL A 515 -20.55 -8.23 -44.09
C VAL A 515 -21.55 -8.71 -43.03
N PRO A 516 -22.87 -8.67 -43.30
CA PRO A 516 -23.88 -9.19 -42.39
C PRO A 516 -23.83 -10.72 -42.36
N TYR A 517 -24.13 -11.30 -41.21
CA TYR A 517 -24.23 -12.75 -41.02
C TYR A 517 -25.61 -13.12 -40.49
N SER A 518 -26.24 -14.13 -41.07
CA SER A 518 -27.42 -14.77 -40.50
C SER A 518 -27.03 -15.72 -39.35
N ILE A 519 -27.98 -16.04 -38.48
CA ILE A 519 -27.78 -17.05 -37.42
C ILE A 519 -27.27 -18.37 -38.01
N THR A 520 -27.89 -18.85 -39.10
CA THR A 520 -27.50 -20.12 -39.74
C THR A 520 -26.09 -20.07 -40.31
N GLU A 521 -25.66 -18.94 -40.86
CA GLU A 521 -24.28 -18.76 -41.34
C GLU A 521 -23.28 -18.79 -40.18
N ILE A 522 -23.57 -18.10 -39.07
CA ILE A 522 -22.71 -18.12 -37.87
C ILE A 522 -22.59 -19.55 -37.31
N LEU A 523 -23.71 -20.27 -37.23
CA LEU A 523 -23.75 -21.65 -36.73
C LEU A 523 -23.10 -22.68 -37.68
N SER A 524 -22.70 -22.26 -38.87
CA SER A 524 -22.02 -23.07 -39.88
C SER A 524 -20.59 -22.59 -40.20
N ASP A 525 -20.11 -21.54 -39.52
CA ASP A 525 -18.77 -20.98 -39.72
C ASP A 525 -17.75 -21.71 -38.84
N ASP A 526 -16.92 -22.57 -39.47
CA ASP A 526 -15.92 -23.37 -38.77
C ASP A 526 -14.94 -22.52 -37.95
N ASN A 527 -14.55 -21.34 -38.43
CA ASN A 527 -13.60 -20.48 -37.72
C ASN A 527 -14.20 -19.88 -36.44
N VAL A 528 -15.47 -19.48 -36.50
CA VAL A 528 -16.20 -18.99 -35.32
C VAL A 528 -16.45 -20.13 -34.33
N LEU A 529 -16.85 -21.31 -34.81
CA LEU A 529 -17.11 -22.48 -33.96
C LEU A 529 -15.85 -22.98 -33.26
N GLU A 530 -14.73 -23.11 -33.99
CA GLU A 530 -13.44 -23.53 -33.45
C GLU A 530 -12.88 -22.49 -32.47
N GLY A 531 -12.90 -21.21 -32.84
CA GLY A 531 -12.44 -20.12 -31.97
C GLY A 531 -13.26 -20.00 -30.70
N SER A 532 -14.58 -20.15 -30.80
CA SER A 532 -15.49 -20.15 -29.65
C SER A 532 -15.28 -21.36 -28.73
N ALA A 533 -15.04 -22.55 -29.28
CA ALA A 533 -14.73 -23.74 -28.49
C ALA A 533 -13.38 -23.60 -27.76
N TYR A 534 -12.37 -23.04 -28.43
CA TYR A 534 -11.08 -22.74 -27.83
C TYR A 534 -11.21 -21.70 -26.70
N ALA A 535 -11.85 -20.57 -26.98
CA ALA A 535 -12.08 -19.50 -26.01
C ALA A 535 -12.83 -20.00 -24.77
N GLN A 536 -13.89 -20.78 -24.94
CA GLN A 536 -14.64 -21.34 -23.81
C GLN A 536 -13.76 -22.21 -22.92
N LYS A 537 -12.89 -23.05 -23.50
CA LYS A 537 -11.94 -23.86 -22.72
C LYS A 537 -10.98 -22.99 -21.90
N CYS A 538 -10.48 -21.90 -22.48
CA CYS A 538 -9.61 -20.95 -21.78
C CYS A 538 -10.36 -20.20 -20.66
N ILE A 539 -11.61 -19.81 -20.90
CA ILE A 539 -12.45 -19.14 -19.91
C ILE A 539 -12.81 -20.09 -18.77
N ASP A 540 -13.10 -21.37 -19.05
CA ASP A 540 -13.40 -22.38 -18.02
C ASP A 540 -12.20 -22.60 -17.09
N GLN A 541 -10.97 -22.60 -17.62
CA GLN A 541 -9.75 -22.64 -16.81
C GLN A 541 -9.66 -21.44 -15.86
N ASN A 542 -9.95 -20.23 -16.36
CA ASN A 542 -9.98 -19.03 -15.54
C ASN A 542 -11.13 -19.04 -14.52
N ARG A 543 -12.29 -19.59 -14.88
CA ARG A 543 -13.44 -19.79 -13.97
C ARG A 543 -13.00 -20.61 -12.77
N ASP A 544 -12.27 -21.71 -12.99
CA ASP A 544 -11.77 -22.56 -11.92
C ASP A 544 -10.72 -21.85 -11.05
N ILE A 545 -9.77 -21.14 -11.65
CA ILE A 545 -8.78 -20.32 -10.92
C ILE A 545 -9.51 -19.28 -10.04
N MET A 546 -10.46 -18.53 -10.59
CA MET A 546 -11.18 -17.51 -9.84
C MET A 546 -12.09 -18.09 -8.75
N LYS A 547 -12.75 -19.22 -9.00
CA LYS A 547 -13.52 -19.93 -7.96
C LYS A 547 -12.63 -20.34 -6.80
N GLU A 548 -11.45 -20.88 -7.09
CA GLU A 548 -10.50 -21.27 -6.06
C GLU A 548 -9.90 -20.07 -5.33
N GLU A 549 -9.34 -19.10 -6.06
CA GLU A 549 -8.54 -18.01 -5.49
C GLU A 549 -9.40 -16.89 -4.86
N LEU A 550 -10.64 -16.72 -5.33
CA LEU A 550 -11.60 -15.74 -4.81
C LEU A 550 -12.72 -16.40 -3.97
N GLY A 551 -12.71 -17.72 -3.86
CA GLY A 551 -13.67 -18.49 -3.07
C GLY A 551 -15.10 -18.43 -3.63
N LEU A 552 -15.25 -18.26 -4.94
CA LEU A 552 -16.54 -18.13 -5.62
C LEU A 552 -17.20 -19.50 -5.82
N SER A 553 -18.51 -19.47 -5.92
CA SER A 553 -19.33 -20.59 -6.36
C SER A 553 -20.09 -20.22 -7.63
N GLU A 554 -20.72 -21.20 -8.29
CA GLU A 554 -21.46 -20.95 -9.54
C GLU A 554 -22.57 -19.90 -9.39
N GLU A 555 -23.11 -19.74 -8.18
CA GLU A 555 -24.15 -18.76 -7.91
C GLU A 555 -23.64 -17.30 -7.90
N ASP A 556 -22.32 -17.12 -7.81
CA ASP A 556 -21.63 -15.82 -7.85
C ASP A 556 -21.26 -15.42 -9.30
N ILE A 557 -21.46 -16.31 -10.28
CA ILE A 557 -21.00 -16.16 -11.66
C ILE A 557 -22.21 -16.03 -12.60
N LEU A 558 -22.12 -15.10 -13.55
CA LEU A 558 -23.07 -14.96 -14.66
C LEU A 558 -22.33 -15.08 -15.99
N ASP A 559 -22.78 -16.03 -16.79
CA ASP A 559 -22.27 -16.28 -18.13
C ASP A 559 -22.96 -15.33 -19.13
N ILE A 560 -22.18 -14.40 -19.70
CA ILE A 560 -22.62 -13.38 -20.66
C ILE A 560 -22.35 -13.89 -22.09
N PRO A 561 -23.33 -13.88 -23.00
CA PRO A 561 -23.14 -14.35 -24.38
C PRO A 561 -22.00 -13.60 -25.08
N ALA A 562 -21.00 -14.34 -25.56
CA ALA A 562 -19.90 -13.81 -26.38
C ALA A 562 -19.57 -14.84 -27.47
N LEU A 563 -18.95 -14.44 -28.58
CA LEU A 563 -18.36 -15.37 -29.55
C LEU A 563 -16.96 -14.89 -29.91
N PHE A 564 -16.11 -15.82 -30.29
CA PHE A 564 -14.74 -15.56 -30.70
C PHE A 564 -14.45 -16.28 -32.01
N LYS A 565 -13.46 -15.77 -32.74
CA LYS A 565 -12.88 -16.43 -33.92
C LYS A 565 -11.37 -16.55 -33.73
N LEU A 566 -10.76 -17.57 -34.34
CA LEU A 566 -9.31 -17.69 -34.33
C LEU A 566 -8.66 -16.69 -35.28
N VAL A 567 -7.52 -16.19 -34.86
CA VAL A 567 -6.60 -15.37 -35.66
C VAL A 567 -5.22 -16.08 -35.70
N PRO A 568 -4.25 -15.62 -36.50
CA PRO A 568 -2.92 -16.23 -36.55
C PRO A 568 -2.30 -16.46 -35.16
N ASP A 569 -1.38 -17.43 -35.07
CA ASP A 569 -0.72 -17.86 -33.82
C ASP A 569 -1.64 -18.46 -32.75
N TYR A 570 -2.80 -18.99 -33.15
CA TYR A 570 -3.80 -19.61 -32.26
C TYR A 570 -4.30 -18.68 -31.15
N LYS A 571 -4.36 -17.37 -31.43
CA LYS A 571 -5.03 -16.40 -30.56
C LYS A 571 -6.50 -16.28 -30.96
N ALA A 572 -7.31 -15.73 -30.06
CA ALA A 572 -8.73 -15.44 -30.30
C ALA A 572 -9.00 -13.93 -30.24
N GLU A 573 -9.92 -13.45 -31.07
CA GLU A 573 -10.51 -12.11 -30.93
C GLU A 573 -12.04 -12.21 -30.90
N PRO A 574 -12.74 -11.25 -30.25
CA PRO A 574 -14.19 -11.23 -30.23
C PRO A 574 -14.77 -11.17 -31.65
N PHE A 575 -15.80 -11.98 -31.92
CA PHE A 575 -16.51 -11.96 -33.21
C PHE A 575 -17.44 -10.75 -33.34
N PHE A 576 -17.91 -10.22 -32.20
CA PHE A 576 -18.74 -9.03 -32.07
C PHE A 576 -18.38 -8.30 -30.77
N PRO A 577 -18.85 -7.05 -30.57
CA PRO A 577 -18.51 -6.26 -29.39
C PRO A 577 -18.72 -7.02 -28.08
N ASN A 578 -17.64 -7.17 -27.31
CA ASN A 578 -17.62 -8.07 -26.18
C ASN A 578 -18.26 -7.45 -24.93
N MET A 579 -19.49 -7.87 -24.64
CA MET A 579 -20.35 -7.24 -23.62
C MET A 579 -19.82 -7.32 -22.17
N VAL A 580 -18.81 -8.13 -21.86
CA VAL A 580 -18.18 -8.13 -20.53
C VAL A 580 -17.17 -7.01 -20.33
N ASN A 581 -16.66 -6.41 -21.40
CA ASN A 581 -15.76 -5.25 -21.37
C ASN A 581 -16.58 -3.96 -21.22
N LEU A 582 -17.35 -3.87 -20.12
CA LEU A 582 -18.33 -2.81 -19.87
C LEU A 582 -17.88 -1.78 -18.82
N LEU A 583 -18.41 -0.57 -18.92
CA LEU A 583 -18.23 0.49 -17.93
C LEU A 583 -19.23 0.35 -16.76
N VAL A 584 -18.73 0.11 -15.55
CA VAL A 584 -19.56 -0.06 -14.34
C VAL A 584 -19.60 1.21 -13.50
N LEU A 585 -20.75 1.90 -13.47
CA LEU A 585 -20.99 3.08 -12.65
C LEU A 585 -22.05 2.80 -11.57
N GLY A 586 -21.67 1.97 -10.59
CA GLY A 586 -22.59 1.49 -9.56
C GLY A 586 -23.64 0.56 -10.18
N GLN A 587 -24.91 0.95 -10.11
CA GLN A 587 -25.99 0.17 -10.73
C GLN A 587 -26.14 0.41 -12.24
N PHE A 588 -25.49 1.43 -12.81
CA PHE A 588 -25.60 1.74 -14.24
C PHE A 588 -24.45 1.09 -15.02
N LEU A 589 -24.79 0.36 -16.08
CA LEU A 589 -23.85 -0.40 -16.89
C LEU A 589 -23.81 0.16 -18.33
N GLY A 590 -22.64 0.61 -18.75
CA GLY A 590 -22.37 1.04 -20.13
C GLY A 590 -21.78 -0.13 -20.90
N ILE A 591 -22.63 -0.90 -21.56
CA ILE A 591 -22.30 -2.18 -22.18
C ILE A 591 -22.01 -1.97 -23.68
N PRO A 592 -20.94 -2.55 -24.25
CA PRO A 592 -20.72 -2.54 -25.70
C PRO A 592 -21.94 -3.06 -26.45
N LYS A 593 -22.39 -2.36 -27.49
CA LYS A 593 -23.58 -2.77 -28.25
C LYS A 593 -23.23 -3.96 -29.15
N PRO A 594 -23.84 -5.14 -28.98
CA PRO A 594 -23.37 -6.36 -29.66
C PRO A 594 -23.80 -6.47 -31.13
N PHE A 595 -24.72 -5.61 -31.59
CA PHE A 595 -25.33 -5.68 -32.94
C PHE A 595 -25.86 -7.08 -33.35
N GLY A 596 -26.34 -7.84 -32.36
CA GLY A 596 -26.84 -9.20 -32.54
C GLY A 596 -28.11 -9.32 -33.40
N PRO A 597 -28.52 -10.56 -33.72
CA PRO A 597 -29.71 -10.83 -34.52
C PRO A 597 -30.97 -10.17 -33.96
N LYS A 598 -31.76 -9.53 -34.84
CA LYS A 598 -33.03 -8.91 -34.45
C LYS A 598 -34.18 -9.90 -34.55
N ILE A 599 -34.84 -10.14 -33.43
CA ILE A 599 -36.04 -10.97 -33.29
C ILE A 599 -37.16 -10.04 -32.84
N ASP A 600 -38.24 -9.96 -33.64
CA ASP A 600 -39.34 -9.02 -33.42
C ASP A 600 -38.89 -7.56 -33.20
N GLY A 601 -37.86 -7.15 -33.94
CA GLY A 601 -37.28 -5.80 -33.90
C GLY A 601 -36.34 -5.53 -32.72
N LYS A 602 -36.03 -6.52 -31.88
CA LYS A 602 -35.11 -6.38 -30.73
C LYS A 602 -33.89 -7.29 -30.88
N CYS A 603 -32.73 -6.81 -30.45
CA CYS A 603 -31.52 -7.63 -30.43
C CYS A 603 -31.63 -8.73 -29.36
N CYS A 604 -31.56 -9.99 -29.76
CA CYS A 604 -31.73 -11.11 -28.82
C CYS A 604 -30.58 -11.20 -27.79
N LEU A 605 -29.37 -10.75 -28.15
CA LEU A 605 -28.22 -10.69 -27.25
C LEU A 605 -28.43 -9.64 -26.16
N GLU A 606 -28.85 -8.42 -26.54
CA GLU A 606 -29.18 -7.35 -25.58
C GLU A 606 -30.27 -7.83 -24.60
N GLN A 607 -31.33 -8.46 -25.11
CA GLN A 607 -32.41 -9.00 -24.28
C GLN A 607 -31.92 -10.10 -23.32
N LYS A 608 -31.02 -10.98 -23.78
CA LYS A 608 -30.44 -12.02 -22.92
C LYS A 608 -29.64 -11.39 -21.79
N VAL A 609 -28.79 -10.40 -22.07
CA VAL A 609 -28.00 -9.69 -21.04
C VAL A 609 -28.90 -8.95 -20.05
N CYS A 610 -29.88 -8.19 -20.53
CA CYS A 610 -30.89 -7.55 -19.66
C CYS A 610 -31.57 -8.57 -18.74
N SER A 611 -31.97 -9.73 -19.26
CA SER A 611 -32.63 -10.78 -18.47
C SER A 611 -31.75 -11.36 -17.34
N LEU A 612 -30.43 -11.26 -17.46
CA LEU A 612 -29.47 -11.71 -16.45
C LEU A 612 -29.16 -10.63 -15.41
N LEU A 613 -29.05 -9.36 -15.85
CA LEU A 613 -28.53 -8.26 -15.04
C LEU A 613 -29.61 -7.40 -14.39
N GLU A 614 -30.71 -7.10 -15.09
CA GLU A 614 -31.81 -6.26 -14.56
C GLU A 614 -32.48 -6.85 -13.29
N PRO A 615 -32.62 -8.19 -13.12
CA PRO A 615 -33.11 -8.76 -11.87
C PRO A 615 -32.24 -8.46 -10.64
N LEU A 616 -30.98 -8.09 -10.83
CA LEU A 616 -30.07 -7.64 -9.77
C LEU A 616 -30.21 -6.13 -9.46
N GLY A 617 -31.11 -5.43 -10.14
CA GLY A 617 -31.27 -3.98 -10.03
C GLY A 617 -30.26 -3.18 -10.85
N LEU A 618 -29.61 -3.83 -11.83
CA LEU A 618 -28.65 -3.20 -12.74
C LEU A 618 -29.38 -2.61 -13.95
N ASP A 619 -28.95 -1.43 -14.38
CA ASP A 619 -29.53 -0.68 -15.50
C ASP A 619 -28.58 -0.77 -16.71
N CYS A 620 -28.97 -1.59 -17.68
CA CYS A 620 -28.21 -1.85 -18.89
C CYS A 620 -28.42 -0.75 -19.94
N THR A 621 -27.34 -0.06 -20.31
CA THR A 621 -27.30 0.89 -21.44
C THR A 621 -26.29 0.40 -22.46
N PHE A 622 -26.76 0.03 -23.66
CA PHE A 622 -25.90 -0.42 -24.75
C PHE A 622 -25.37 0.79 -25.53
N ILE A 623 -24.04 0.92 -25.62
CA ILE A 623 -23.33 2.05 -26.24
C ILE A 623 -22.70 1.55 -27.54
N ASP A 624 -22.91 2.27 -28.63
CA ASP A 624 -22.27 1.96 -29.92
C ASP A 624 -20.79 2.38 -29.92
N ASP A 625 -19.92 1.39 -29.82
CA ASP A 625 -18.47 1.49 -29.88
C ASP A 625 -17.87 0.75 -31.09
N PHE A 626 -18.71 0.27 -32.03
CA PHE A 626 -18.29 -0.69 -33.05
C PHE A 626 -17.17 -0.15 -33.94
N GLY A 627 -17.40 1.02 -34.57
CA GLY A 627 -16.40 1.67 -35.43
C GLY A 627 -15.17 2.14 -34.65
N PRO A 628 -15.32 3.02 -33.64
CA PRO A 628 -14.17 3.64 -32.99
C PRO A 628 -13.35 2.71 -32.08
N TYR A 629 -13.94 1.63 -31.54
CA TYR A 629 -13.25 0.74 -30.59
C TYR A 629 -13.21 -0.71 -31.06
N HIS A 630 -14.35 -1.36 -31.32
CA HIS A 630 -14.39 -2.81 -31.60
C HIS A 630 -13.55 -3.17 -32.84
N GLN A 631 -13.62 -2.39 -33.91
CA GLN A 631 -12.79 -2.58 -35.12
C GLN A 631 -11.28 -2.41 -34.87
N HIS A 632 -10.90 -1.95 -33.68
CA HIS A 632 -9.53 -1.81 -33.20
C HIS A 632 -9.20 -2.73 -32.02
N ALA A 633 -9.98 -3.80 -31.84
CA ALA A 633 -9.78 -4.86 -30.85
C ALA A 633 -9.90 -4.41 -29.38
N GLY A 634 -10.85 -3.53 -29.07
CA GLY A 634 -11.23 -3.20 -27.70
C GLY A 634 -12.65 -2.64 -27.63
N GLU A 635 -13.20 -2.44 -26.43
CA GLU A 635 -14.59 -2.01 -26.26
C GLU A 635 -14.72 -0.82 -25.29
N VAL A 636 -15.94 -0.51 -24.84
CA VAL A 636 -16.24 0.58 -23.90
C VAL A 636 -15.27 0.64 -22.71
N HIS A 637 -14.99 -0.47 -22.02
CA HIS A 637 -14.10 -0.46 -20.85
C HIS A 637 -12.67 -0.11 -21.25
N CYS A 638 -12.08 -0.72 -22.28
CA CYS A 638 -10.75 -0.37 -22.77
C CYS A 638 -10.59 1.12 -23.14
N GLY A 639 -11.67 1.74 -23.63
CA GLY A 639 -11.70 3.15 -24.02
C GLY A 639 -11.91 4.15 -22.88
N THR A 640 -12.24 3.69 -21.68
CA THR A 640 -12.59 4.52 -20.53
C THR A 640 -11.78 4.13 -19.29
N ASN A 641 -11.77 4.97 -18.26
CA ASN A 641 -11.15 4.63 -16.97
C ASN A 641 -11.90 5.34 -15.84
N VAL A 642 -11.89 4.83 -14.61
CA VAL A 642 -12.75 5.33 -13.53
C VAL A 642 -12.00 5.50 -12.22
N ILE A 643 -12.00 6.73 -11.70
CA ILE A 643 -11.64 6.95 -10.29
C ILE A 643 -12.80 6.54 -9.42
N ARG A 644 -12.54 5.69 -8.42
CA ARG A 644 -13.54 5.22 -7.48
C ARG A 644 -13.20 5.63 -6.05
N LYS A 645 -14.23 5.64 -5.20
CA LYS A 645 -14.05 5.91 -3.78
C LYS A 645 -13.18 4.80 -3.17
N PRO A 646 -12.13 5.14 -2.39
CA PRO A 646 -11.35 4.16 -1.64
C PRO A 646 -12.19 3.33 -0.66
N PHE A 647 -11.68 2.16 -0.25
CA PHE A 647 -12.34 1.32 0.75
C PHE A 647 -12.54 2.04 2.10
N SER A 648 -13.56 1.60 2.84
CA SER A 648 -13.75 2.00 4.24
C SER A 648 -12.75 1.31 5.17
N ASP A 649 -12.50 0.03 4.91
CA ASP A 649 -11.55 -0.81 5.64
C ASP A 649 -10.13 -0.27 5.51
N LYS A 650 -9.41 -0.32 6.62
CA LYS A 650 -8.04 0.18 6.70
C LYS A 650 -7.07 -0.92 6.37
N TRP A 651 -6.17 -0.67 5.41
CA TRP A 651 -5.22 -1.67 4.94
C TRP A 651 -4.31 -2.20 6.05
N TRP A 652 -3.99 -1.39 7.06
CA TRP A 652 -3.17 -1.82 8.19
C TRP A 652 -3.89 -2.79 9.15
N ASN A 653 -5.22 -2.93 9.01
CA ASN A 653 -6.01 -3.94 9.73
C ASN A 653 -6.07 -5.28 8.99
N CYS A 654 -5.54 -5.37 7.76
CA CYS A 654 -5.41 -6.63 7.04
C CYS A 654 -4.42 -7.57 7.75
N LEU A 655 -4.52 -8.86 7.44
CA LEU A 655 -3.55 -9.89 7.79
C LEU A 655 -3.02 -10.50 6.48
N PRO A 656 -2.08 -9.81 5.80
CA PRO A 656 -1.60 -10.21 4.49
C PRO A 656 -0.76 -11.49 4.51
#